data_AF-V5H8T0-F1
#
_entry.id   AF-V5H8T0-F1
#
_cell.length_a   1.000
_cell.length_b   1.000
_cell.length_c   1.000
_cell.angle_alpha   90.00
_cell.angle_beta   90.00
_cell.angle_gamma   90.00
#
_symmetry.space_group_name_H-M   'P 1'
#
loop_
_entity.id
_entity.type
_entity.pdbx_description
1 polymer ?
#
loop_
_entity_poly.entity_id
_entity_poly.type
_entity_poly.pdbx_seq_one_letter_code
_entity_poly.pdbx_strand_id
1 'polypeptide(L)'
;DSYHPPLEVTFSMKAMRQMPPAQTRFSFERGDYLGLYGFLRDYDWTGVLNDHSAESATAKLTNALQDAMAKFIPKLTSRPSVYPNWFSKELRRCLEHKTHLHRLYKASGCPSTYKMFSDFRRQAKQLLKRDRQAHIDRVEISLRRDPKQFWKFMHSYGARTANISTIHTAGKACTDPTEIANLLADHFSSGSLAANTGNTNYAVKASQADFLSATPVTETEIDEALRKMKAKKSCGHDGIPSFIVKGCGPVLSPILRHIFNLCIESGIFPTLWKRSIIAPIFKSGDPSLVVNYRPVSLIPSLSKVLEIILYNRLYSYFSQKLCTQQHGFIPHRSPATNLCAFLGKVIPVVHSRRQIDSVYFDLSKAFDMVSHSLLLRKMDHYGICKSYLMLFESYLSNRTNVVRVSGCFSREFRSTSGVPQGSNLGPLLFLIFINDLAERMEHSEMLLFADDIKIFRAIDKVDECSLLQHDINTVSSWCSANGLRINPAKTNVISYSRRQVQVQFLYKLHGDPIAQVSTVRDLGVYIDESLSFKHHIERAANEAMKSLGLITRISKEFTNPSCYLSLFRAIVRSRLEYCSVVWNSVPHYLSLSLERVQMRFVRIYYDRYPFRRVYYSYDRILHHIGLSKLSDRRTLLDLCFLHKLVHGVVDCADLLYSISFHRPHTMSFLAYYFILQLIPKVLSREHNLYTTHLRHPV
;
A
#
# COMPACT_ATOMS: atom_id res chain seq x y z
N ASP A 1 56.40 12.71 34.58
CA ASP A 1 57.65 12.19 33.99
C ASP A 1 57.66 12.57 32.52
N SER A 2 58.69 13.28 32.06
CA SER A 2 58.83 13.73 30.66
C SER A 2 59.07 12.57 29.67
N TYR A 3 59.45 11.39 30.18
CA TYR A 3 59.65 10.18 29.39
C TYR A 3 58.44 9.23 29.41
N HIS A 4 57.42 9.52 30.23
CA HIS A 4 56.18 8.74 30.33
C HIS A 4 54.97 9.68 30.39
N PRO A 5 54.55 10.29 29.26
CA PRO A 5 53.34 11.08 29.23
C PRO A 5 52.12 10.17 29.54
N PRO A 6 51.19 10.61 30.41
CA PRO A 6 50.00 9.85 30.69
C PRO A 6 49.17 9.68 29.41
N LEU A 7 48.73 8.46 29.15
CA LEU A 7 47.82 8.18 28.04
C LEU A 7 46.44 8.75 28.40
N GLU A 8 46.16 9.99 27.97
CA GLU A 8 44.82 10.56 28.04
C GLU A 8 43.92 9.89 27.00
N VAL A 9 43.04 9.01 27.47
CA VAL A 9 42.01 8.38 26.63
C VAL A 9 40.68 9.07 26.87
N THR A 10 40.32 9.97 25.97
CA THR A 10 39.02 10.65 26.01
C THR A 10 37.95 9.75 25.40
N PHE A 11 37.13 9.13 26.24
CA PHE A 11 35.96 8.40 25.75
C PHE A 11 34.81 9.39 25.51
N SER A 12 34.40 9.55 24.24
CA SER A 12 33.07 10.07 23.96
C SER A 12 32.07 9.01 24.40
N MET A 13 31.51 9.18 25.60
CA MET A 13 30.30 8.46 25.96
C MET A 13 29.24 8.88 24.95
N LYS A 14 28.90 7.99 23.99
CA LYS A 14 27.61 8.08 23.31
C LYS A 14 26.59 8.23 24.41
N ALA A 15 25.89 9.37 24.44
CA ALA A 15 24.86 9.66 25.43
C ALA A 15 24.11 8.38 25.73
N MET A 16 23.99 8.02 27.02
CA MET A 16 23.16 6.88 27.43
C MET A 16 21.90 6.97 26.61
N ARG A 17 21.59 5.92 25.82
CA ARG A 17 20.33 5.86 25.05
C ARG A 17 19.26 6.37 25.98
N GLN A 18 18.75 7.59 25.75
CA GLN A 18 17.69 8.12 26.58
C GLN A 18 16.61 7.07 26.48
N MET A 19 16.29 6.44 27.61
CA MET A 19 15.24 5.46 27.63
C MET A 19 14.00 6.20 27.11
N PRO A 20 13.32 5.68 26.08
CA PRO A 20 12.17 6.37 25.54
C PRO A 20 11.22 6.68 26.70
N PRO A 21 10.72 7.92 26.79
CA PRO A 21 9.91 8.35 27.91
C PRO A 21 8.75 7.38 28.12
N ALA A 22 8.33 7.22 29.38
CA ALA A 22 7.19 6.37 29.69
C ALA A 22 5.98 6.85 28.90
N GLN A 23 5.45 6.00 28.02
CA GLN A 23 4.30 6.35 27.19
C GLN A 23 3.03 5.84 27.85
N THR A 24 2.19 6.77 28.28
CA THR A 24 0.83 6.49 28.75
C THR A 24 -0.07 6.28 27.53
N ARG A 25 -0.67 5.10 27.39
CA ARG A 25 -1.55 4.76 26.26
C ARG A 25 -2.79 4.01 26.74
N PHE A 26 -3.90 4.19 26.04
CA PHE A 26 -5.11 3.40 26.26
C PHE A 26 -4.85 1.90 26.07
N SER A 27 -5.29 1.09 27.02
CA SER A 27 -5.30 -0.36 26.93
C SER A 27 -6.63 -0.84 26.36
N PHE A 28 -6.73 -0.88 25.03
CA PHE A 28 -7.92 -1.37 24.32
C PHE A 28 -8.21 -2.87 24.51
N GLU A 29 -7.46 -3.58 25.34
CA GLU A 29 -7.74 -4.98 25.71
C GLU A 29 -8.43 -5.07 27.07
N ARG A 30 -8.39 -4.00 27.86
CA ARG A 30 -8.96 -3.91 29.21
C ARG A 30 -10.10 -2.89 29.29
N GLY A 31 -10.61 -2.44 28.15
CA GLY A 31 -11.72 -1.47 28.12
C GLY A 31 -13.04 -2.14 28.46
N ASP A 32 -13.86 -1.45 29.26
CA ASP A 32 -15.27 -1.81 29.47
C ASP A 32 -16.11 -1.25 28.32
N TYR A 33 -16.26 -2.07 27.27
CA TYR A 33 -17.00 -1.65 26.09
C TYR A 33 -18.51 -1.62 26.30
N LEU A 34 -19.06 -2.47 27.17
CA LEU A 34 -20.49 -2.46 27.48
C LEU A 34 -20.86 -1.19 28.25
N GLY A 35 -20.05 -0.82 29.25
CA GLY A 35 -20.20 0.44 29.96
C GLY A 35 -20.03 1.65 29.04
N LEU A 36 -19.05 1.62 28.13
CA LEU A 36 -18.86 2.67 27.12
C LEU A 36 -20.08 2.82 26.21
N TYR A 37 -20.66 1.71 25.71
CA TYR A 37 -21.84 1.75 24.86
C TYR A 37 -23.08 2.24 25.61
N GLY A 38 -23.28 1.78 26.85
CA GLY A 38 -24.36 2.26 27.71
C GLY A 38 -24.25 3.76 27.96
N PHE A 39 -23.06 4.24 28.33
CA PHE A 39 -22.81 5.66 28.54
C PHE A 39 -23.12 6.52 27.31
N LEU A 40 -22.69 6.11 26.11
CA LEU A 40 -22.95 6.87 24.90
C LEU A 40 -24.42 6.81 24.47
N ARG A 41 -25.10 5.68 24.70
CA ARG A 41 -26.53 5.55 24.42
C ARG A 41 -27.36 6.47 25.32
N ASP A 42 -26.99 6.56 26.59
CA ASP A 42 -27.71 7.33 27.60
C ASP A 42 -27.19 8.79 27.71
N TYR A 43 -26.21 9.16 26.88
CA TYR A 43 -25.67 10.52 26.80
C TYR A 43 -26.68 11.49 26.19
N ASP A 44 -26.78 12.70 26.74
CA ASP A 44 -27.66 13.73 26.20
C ASP A 44 -27.09 14.35 24.91
N TRP A 45 -27.61 13.91 23.77
CA TRP A 45 -27.21 14.38 22.45
C TRP A 45 -27.94 15.63 21.98
N THR A 46 -28.87 16.20 22.76
CA THR A 46 -29.64 17.40 22.37
C THR A 46 -28.71 18.56 22.02
N GLY A 47 -27.61 18.72 22.78
CA GLY A 47 -26.61 19.75 22.50
C GLY A 47 -25.88 19.60 21.16
N VAL A 48 -25.86 18.40 20.57
CA VAL A 48 -25.32 18.14 19.22
C VAL A 48 -26.41 18.24 18.17
N LEU A 49 -27.57 17.63 18.43
CA LEU A 49 -28.70 17.54 17.49
C LEU A 49 -29.41 18.88 17.27
N ASN A 50 -29.36 19.80 18.24
CA ASN A 50 -29.88 21.16 18.11
C ASN A 50 -28.81 22.18 17.67
N ASP A 51 -27.57 21.74 17.43
CA ASP A 51 -26.52 22.63 16.93
C ASP A 51 -26.70 22.86 15.42
N HIS A 52 -26.43 24.09 14.97
CA HIS A 52 -26.50 24.48 13.56
C HIS A 52 -25.12 24.70 12.94
N SER A 53 -24.04 24.51 13.71
CA SER A 53 -22.67 24.62 13.25
C SER A 53 -22.01 23.25 13.16
N ALA A 54 -21.57 22.88 11.95
CA ALA A 54 -20.82 21.65 11.72
C ALA A 54 -19.55 21.55 12.59
N GLU A 55 -18.87 22.68 12.83
CA GLU A 55 -17.66 22.75 13.67
C GLU A 55 -17.98 22.46 15.14
N SER A 56 -18.97 23.16 15.71
CA SER A 56 -19.36 23.01 17.12
C SER A 56 -19.93 21.62 17.39
N ALA A 57 -20.83 21.13 16.54
CA ALA A 57 -21.41 19.80 16.65
C ALA A 57 -20.33 18.70 16.60
N THR A 58 -19.35 18.84 15.70
CA THR A 58 -18.22 17.90 15.59
C THR A 58 -17.33 17.91 16.83
N ALA A 59 -17.05 19.09 17.39
CA ALA A 59 -16.26 19.22 18.62
C ALA A 59 -16.98 18.55 19.81
N LYS A 60 -18.27 18.81 19.99
CA LYS A 60 -19.10 18.19 21.05
C LYS A 60 -19.13 16.67 20.95
N LEU A 61 -19.36 16.11 19.75
CA LEU A 61 -19.29 14.66 19.53
C LEU A 61 -17.91 14.09 19.86
N THR A 62 -16.85 14.77 19.43
CA THR A 62 -15.48 14.32 19.67
C THR A 62 -15.16 14.30 21.16
N ASN A 63 -15.56 15.33 21.90
CA ASN A 63 -15.36 15.42 23.35
C ASN A 63 -16.13 14.30 24.08
N ALA A 64 -17.41 14.08 23.75
CA ALA A 64 -18.21 13.02 24.34
C ALA A 64 -17.58 11.63 24.16
N LEU A 65 -17.03 11.35 22.97
CA LEU A 65 -16.30 10.10 22.70
C LEU A 65 -14.99 10.01 23.47
N GLN A 66 -14.23 11.10 23.59
CA GLN A 66 -12.99 11.14 24.35
C GLN A 66 -13.25 10.93 25.85
N ASP A 67 -14.31 11.53 26.40
CA ASP A 67 -14.73 11.37 27.79
C ASP A 67 -15.16 9.94 28.07
N ALA A 68 -15.98 9.35 27.18
CA ALA A 68 -16.36 7.95 27.26
C ALA A 68 -15.11 7.04 27.24
N MET A 69 -14.18 7.28 26.33
CA MET A 69 -12.92 6.52 26.27
C MET A 69 -12.08 6.70 27.55
N ALA A 70 -11.98 7.91 28.08
CA ALA A 70 -11.24 8.20 29.30
C ALA A 70 -11.84 7.49 30.53
N LYS A 71 -13.17 7.41 30.60
CA LYS A 71 -13.91 6.79 31.70
C LYS A 71 -13.86 5.26 31.67
N PHE A 72 -13.98 4.66 30.48
CA PHE A 72 -14.17 3.21 30.35
C PHE A 72 -12.95 2.46 29.81
N ILE A 73 -11.90 3.14 29.35
CA ILE A 73 -10.69 2.50 28.83
C ILE A 73 -9.49 2.91 29.69
N PRO A 74 -8.88 1.99 30.44
CA PRO A 74 -7.77 2.32 31.32
C PRO A 74 -6.54 2.73 30.51
N LYS A 75 -5.87 3.80 30.96
CA LYS A 75 -4.56 4.21 30.45
C LYS A 75 -3.48 3.45 31.22
N LEU A 76 -2.59 2.77 30.50
CA LEU A 76 -1.44 2.08 31.08
C LEU A 76 -0.16 2.82 30.73
N THR A 77 0.66 3.05 31.74
CA THR A 77 2.02 3.52 31.59
C THR A 77 2.93 2.30 31.52
N SER A 78 3.36 1.93 30.31
CA SER A 78 4.30 0.81 30.14
C SER A 78 5.72 1.34 29.96
N ARG A 79 6.65 0.88 30.79
CA ARG A 79 8.07 0.95 30.45
C ARG A 79 8.40 -0.18 29.47
N PRO A 80 9.20 0.08 28.42
CA PRO A 80 9.66 -0.99 27.54
C PRO A 80 10.36 -2.05 28.38
N SER A 81 9.93 -3.31 28.28
CA SER A 81 10.66 -4.39 28.93
C SER A 81 12.02 -4.55 28.26
N VAL A 82 13.07 -4.70 29.05
CA VAL A 82 14.41 -5.06 28.56
C VAL A 82 14.40 -6.49 27.99
N TYR A 83 13.44 -7.33 28.44
CA TYR A 83 13.28 -8.70 27.99
C TYR A 83 12.25 -8.81 26.86
N PRO A 84 12.45 -9.74 25.91
CA PRO A 84 11.43 -10.07 24.92
C PRO A 84 10.09 -10.42 25.58
N ASN A 85 8.99 -10.04 24.91
CA ASN A 85 7.63 -10.24 25.42
C ASN A 85 7.28 -11.71 25.72
N TRP A 86 7.95 -12.66 25.04
CA TRP A 86 7.75 -14.09 25.21
C TRP A 86 8.53 -14.71 26.38
N PHE A 87 9.41 -13.96 27.06
CA PHE A 87 10.08 -14.44 28.26
C PHE A 87 9.08 -14.53 29.41
N SER A 88 8.96 -15.71 30.01
CA SER A 88 8.18 -15.92 31.24
C SER A 88 8.76 -15.14 32.42
N LYS A 89 7.92 -14.89 33.45
CA LYS A 89 8.39 -14.28 34.70
C LYS A 89 9.50 -15.11 35.37
N GLU A 90 9.40 -16.44 35.26
CA GLU A 90 10.38 -17.39 35.78
C GLU A 90 11.74 -17.23 35.10
N LEU A 91 11.78 -17.19 33.76
CA LEU A 91 13.03 -16.97 33.02
C LEU A 91 13.67 -15.62 33.35
N ARG A 92 12.87 -14.56 33.49
CA ARG A 92 13.39 -13.23 33.87
C ARG A 92 14.06 -13.26 35.23
N ARG A 93 13.40 -13.80 36.25
CA ARG A 93 13.97 -13.97 37.61
C ARG A 93 15.25 -14.82 37.59
N CYS A 94 15.25 -15.91 36.82
CA CYS A 94 16.43 -16.77 36.67
C CYS A 94 17.62 -16.01 36.05
N LEU A 95 17.37 -15.16 35.04
CA LEU A 95 18.41 -14.33 34.40
C LEU A 95 18.92 -13.22 35.31
N GLU A 96 18.05 -12.62 36.12
CA GLU A 96 18.41 -11.62 37.13
C GLU A 96 19.33 -12.24 38.19
N HIS A 97 18.94 -13.37 38.78
CA HIS A 97 19.76 -14.10 39.76
C HIS A 97 21.10 -14.56 39.16
N LYS A 98 21.09 -15.12 37.94
CA LYS A 98 22.33 -15.48 37.22
C LYS A 98 23.27 -14.28 37.08
N THR A 99 22.74 -13.10 36.74
CA THR A 99 23.53 -11.89 36.53
C THR A 99 24.05 -11.31 37.85
N HIS A 100 23.27 -11.42 38.92
CA HIS A 100 23.69 -11.03 40.26
C HIS A 100 24.81 -11.92 40.79
N LEU A 101 24.65 -13.25 40.72
CA LEU A 101 25.66 -14.21 41.16
C LEU A 101 26.96 -14.12 40.36
N HIS A 102 26.88 -13.82 39.05
CA HIS A 102 28.08 -13.58 38.25
C HIS A 102 28.84 -12.32 38.69
N ARG A 103 28.12 -11.25 39.05
CA ARG A 103 28.72 -10.03 39.59
C ARG A 103 29.38 -10.29 40.95
N LEU A 104 28.70 -11.00 41.84
CA LEU A 104 29.25 -11.39 43.15
C LEU A 104 30.49 -12.27 43.01
N TYR A 105 30.47 -13.26 42.11
CA TYR A 105 31.65 -14.09 41.84
C TYR A 105 32.82 -13.26 41.31
N LYS A 106 32.59 -12.34 40.37
CA LYS A 106 33.66 -11.46 39.85
C LYS A 106 34.27 -10.56 40.91
N ALA A 107 33.50 -10.18 41.94
CA ALA A 107 33.98 -9.35 43.03
C ALA A 107 34.67 -10.15 44.14
N SER A 108 34.18 -11.36 44.44
CA SER A 108 34.62 -12.15 45.60
C SER A 108 35.57 -13.30 45.29
N GLY A 109 35.61 -13.79 44.04
CA GLY A 109 36.34 -15.00 43.66
C GLY A 109 35.81 -16.31 44.27
N CYS A 110 34.71 -16.26 45.03
CA CYS A 110 34.25 -17.39 45.85
C CYS A 110 33.74 -18.59 45.01
N PRO A 111 34.29 -19.81 45.17
CA PRO A 111 33.90 -21.00 44.40
C PRO A 111 32.43 -21.43 44.59
N SER A 112 31.85 -21.25 45.77
CA SER A 112 30.44 -21.58 46.04
C SER A 112 29.48 -20.69 45.24
N THR A 113 29.82 -19.40 45.12
CA THR A 113 29.07 -18.43 44.30
C THR A 113 29.16 -18.78 42.80
N TYR A 114 30.31 -19.27 42.35
CA TYR A 114 30.46 -19.77 40.98
C TYR A 114 29.59 -21.00 40.70
N LYS A 115 29.51 -21.94 41.64
CA LYS A 115 28.65 -23.13 41.52
C LYS A 115 27.18 -22.73 41.37
N MET A 116 26.68 -21.84 42.23
CA MET A 116 25.33 -21.29 42.13
C MET A 116 25.10 -20.56 40.80
N PHE A 117 26.06 -19.74 40.34
CA PHE A 117 25.99 -19.09 39.03
C PHE A 117 25.88 -20.12 37.89
N SER A 118 26.67 -21.19 37.94
CA SER A 118 26.66 -22.27 36.94
C SER A 118 25.32 -22.99 36.89
N ASP A 119 24.71 -23.26 38.06
CA ASP A 119 23.39 -23.87 38.16
C ASP A 119 22.30 -22.96 37.57
N PHE A 120 22.28 -21.68 37.94
CA PHE A 120 21.34 -20.71 37.34
C PHE A 120 21.61 -20.49 35.84
N ARG A 121 22.85 -20.60 35.37
CA ARG A 121 23.18 -20.55 33.93
C ARG A 121 22.60 -21.75 33.19
N ARG A 122 22.70 -22.95 33.76
CA ARG A 122 22.11 -24.19 33.22
C ARG A 122 20.59 -24.09 33.19
N GLN A 123 19.97 -23.67 34.29
CA GLN A 123 18.52 -23.48 34.39
C GLN A 123 18.02 -22.42 33.41
N ALA A 124 18.70 -21.28 33.29
CA ALA A 124 18.34 -20.24 32.33
C ALA A 124 18.36 -20.76 30.88
N LYS A 125 19.32 -21.62 30.52
CA LYS A 125 19.39 -22.24 29.18
C LYS A 125 18.19 -23.17 28.92
N GLN A 126 17.78 -23.96 29.93
CA GLN A 126 16.61 -24.84 29.83
C GLN A 126 15.31 -24.03 29.71
N LEU A 127 15.11 -23.03 30.58
CA LEU A 127 13.94 -22.16 30.55
C LEU A 127 13.86 -21.36 29.25
N LEU A 128 14.98 -20.87 28.73
CA LEU A 128 15.02 -20.16 27.45
C LEU A 128 14.55 -21.07 26.30
N LYS A 129 15.00 -22.33 26.27
CA LYS A 129 14.56 -23.32 25.27
C LYS A 129 13.06 -23.60 25.38
N ARG A 130 12.55 -23.82 26.60
CA ARG A 130 11.12 -24.04 26.87
C ARG A 130 10.27 -22.85 26.42
N ASP A 131 10.61 -21.65 26.87
CA ASP A 131 9.85 -20.43 26.58
C ASP A 131 9.89 -20.09 25.08
N ARG A 132 11.03 -20.37 24.41
CA ARG A 132 11.16 -20.22 22.97
C ARG A 132 10.25 -21.19 22.22
N GLN A 133 10.24 -22.47 22.58
CA GLN A 133 9.34 -23.45 21.94
C GLN A 133 7.88 -23.04 22.12
N ALA A 134 7.47 -22.73 23.36
CA ALA A 134 6.11 -22.30 23.64
C ALA A 134 5.73 -21.01 22.87
N HIS A 135 6.69 -20.11 22.64
CA HIS A 135 6.48 -18.93 21.81
C HIS A 135 6.25 -19.30 20.34
N ILE A 136 7.07 -20.19 19.77
CA ILE A 136 6.91 -20.67 18.40
C ILE A 136 5.56 -21.36 18.23
N ASP A 137 5.18 -22.26 19.14
CA ASP A 137 3.89 -22.96 19.09
C ASP A 137 2.72 -21.96 19.06
N ARG A 138 2.77 -20.92 19.89
CA ARG A 138 1.78 -19.82 19.88
C ARG A 138 1.76 -19.06 18.55
N VAL A 139 2.93 -18.80 17.97
CA VAL A 139 3.04 -18.16 16.65
C VAL A 139 2.42 -19.05 15.58
N GLU A 140 2.72 -20.34 15.54
CA GLU A 140 2.14 -21.28 14.56
C GLU A 140 0.62 -21.38 14.70
N ILE A 141 0.10 -21.46 15.93
CA ILE A 141 -1.35 -21.46 16.20
C ILE A 141 -1.99 -20.12 15.76
N SER A 142 -1.27 -19.00 15.94
CA SER A 142 -1.78 -17.68 15.55
C SER A 142 -2.05 -17.55 14.06
N LEU A 143 -1.40 -18.32 13.18
CA LEU A 143 -1.69 -18.27 11.75
C LEU A 143 -3.16 -18.54 11.43
N ARG A 144 -3.85 -19.40 12.19
CA ARG A 144 -5.28 -19.68 12.02
C ARG A 144 -6.18 -18.76 12.83
N ARG A 145 -5.76 -18.39 14.05
CA ARG A 145 -6.59 -17.60 15.00
C ARG A 145 -6.47 -16.09 14.83
N ASP A 146 -5.26 -15.60 14.59
CA ASP A 146 -4.93 -14.19 14.37
C ASP A 146 -3.72 -14.07 13.42
N PRO A 147 -3.93 -14.16 12.09
CA PRO A 147 -2.85 -14.10 11.10
C PRO A 147 -1.97 -12.85 11.24
N LYS A 148 -2.50 -11.74 11.79
CA LYS A 148 -1.72 -10.50 11.96
C LYS A 148 -0.57 -10.69 12.94
N GLN A 149 -0.75 -11.46 14.01
CA GLN A 149 0.32 -11.76 14.95
C GLN A 149 1.41 -12.62 14.31
N PHE A 150 1.02 -13.62 13.54
CA PHE A 150 1.95 -14.44 12.76
C PHE A 150 2.79 -13.57 11.81
N TRP A 151 2.14 -12.70 11.04
CA TRP A 151 2.85 -11.79 10.13
C TRP A 151 3.73 -10.78 10.87
N LYS A 152 3.30 -10.28 12.04
CA LYS A 152 4.13 -9.42 12.89
C LYS A 152 5.42 -10.14 13.33
N PHE A 153 5.33 -11.41 13.69
CA PHE A 153 6.51 -12.24 13.96
C PHE A 153 7.39 -12.33 12.70
N MET A 154 6.84 -12.67 11.55
CA MET A 154 7.61 -12.78 10.30
C MET A 154 8.32 -11.47 9.91
N HIS A 155 7.63 -10.34 10.03
CA HIS A 155 8.19 -9.02 9.74
C HIS A 155 9.29 -8.61 10.73
N SER A 156 9.32 -9.17 11.94
CA SER A 156 10.40 -8.91 12.90
C SER A 156 11.76 -9.47 12.47
N TYR A 157 11.76 -10.44 11.55
CA TYR A 157 12.97 -11.07 10.98
C TYR A 157 13.30 -10.59 9.56
N GLY A 158 12.41 -9.84 8.91
CA GLY A 158 12.71 -9.19 7.63
C GLY A 158 13.72 -8.06 7.79
N ALA A 159 14.13 -7.43 6.68
CA ALA A 159 14.70 -6.09 6.77
C ALA A 159 13.76 -5.28 7.66
N ARG A 160 14.26 -4.81 8.81
CA ARG A 160 13.46 -4.01 9.75
C ARG A 160 12.65 -3.05 8.90
N THR A 161 11.33 -2.98 9.07
CA THR A 161 10.64 -1.71 8.80
C THR A 161 11.50 -0.69 9.51
N ALA A 162 12.26 0.10 8.74
CA ALA A 162 13.33 0.91 9.30
C ALA A 162 12.65 1.78 10.33
N ASN A 163 12.83 1.46 11.62
CA ASN A 163 12.59 2.46 12.64
C ASN A 163 13.57 3.53 12.22
N ILE A 164 13.05 4.67 11.76
CA ILE A 164 13.84 5.75 11.20
C ILE A 164 14.72 6.24 12.34
N SER A 165 15.91 5.68 12.40
CA SER A 165 16.86 5.85 13.50
C SER A 165 17.94 6.84 13.12
N THR A 166 18.12 7.05 11.82
CA THR A 166 19.17 7.90 11.28
C THR A 166 18.71 8.48 9.94
N ILE A 167 18.80 9.81 9.81
CA ILE A 167 18.66 10.53 8.53
C ILE A 167 19.95 11.31 8.28
N HIS A 168 20.45 11.30 7.06
CA HIS A 168 21.64 12.06 6.66
C HIS A 168 21.23 13.36 5.96
N THR A 169 21.80 14.48 6.42
CA THR A 169 21.62 15.81 5.82
C THR A 169 22.97 16.50 5.75
N ALA A 170 23.38 16.96 4.55
CA ALA A 170 24.63 17.68 4.31
C ALA A 170 25.88 17.03 4.96
N GLY A 171 25.99 15.69 4.89
CA GLY A 171 27.13 14.94 5.42
C GLY A 171 27.11 14.67 6.94
N LYS A 172 26.07 15.10 7.68
CA LYS A 172 25.90 14.79 9.11
C LYS A 172 24.74 13.81 9.33
N ALA A 173 24.95 12.85 10.22
CA ALA A 173 23.94 11.89 10.64
C ALA A 173 23.10 12.44 11.81
N CYS A 174 21.81 12.62 11.59
CA CYS A 174 20.85 12.97 12.63
C CYS A 174 20.22 11.69 13.20
N THR A 175 20.29 11.51 14.52
CA THR A 175 19.73 10.36 15.23
C THR A 175 18.64 10.72 16.24
N ASP A 176 18.41 12.01 16.47
CA ASP A 176 17.35 12.46 17.36
C ASP A 176 15.97 12.29 16.69
N PRO A 177 15.02 11.54 17.28
CA PRO A 177 13.73 11.28 16.64
C PRO A 177 12.88 12.51 16.36
N THR A 178 12.98 13.56 17.18
CA THR A 178 12.24 14.81 17.00
C THR A 178 12.81 15.57 15.80
N GLU A 179 14.14 15.66 15.73
CA GLU A 179 14.80 16.32 14.61
C GLU A 179 14.65 15.56 13.30
N ILE A 180 14.69 14.23 13.32
CA ILE A 180 14.33 13.39 12.17
C ILE A 180 12.89 13.70 11.70
N ALA A 181 11.95 13.83 12.64
CA ALA A 181 10.57 14.17 12.29
C ALA A 181 10.47 15.56 11.65
N ASN A 182 11.24 16.55 12.13
CA ASN A 182 11.32 17.89 11.53
C ASN A 182 11.90 17.86 10.11
N LEU A 183 13.01 17.14 9.88
CA LEU A 183 13.61 17.00 8.54
C LEU A 183 12.65 16.38 7.53
N LEU A 184 11.87 15.39 7.97
CA LEU A 184 10.83 14.78 7.15
C LEU A 184 9.67 15.76 6.91
N ALA A 185 9.26 16.53 7.92
CA ALA A 185 8.23 17.56 7.78
C ALA A 185 8.64 18.62 6.75
N ASP A 186 9.90 19.06 6.75
CA ASP A 186 10.44 20.01 5.76
C ASP A 186 10.48 19.42 4.35
N HIS A 187 10.84 18.15 4.23
CA HIS A 187 10.82 17.47 2.95
C HIS A 187 9.38 17.31 2.39
N PHE A 188 8.40 17.07 3.26
CA PHE A 188 7.01 16.92 2.85
C PHE A 188 6.31 18.27 2.62
N SER A 189 6.71 19.34 3.32
CA SER A 189 6.18 20.69 3.11
C SER A 189 6.70 21.34 1.83
N SER A 190 7.97 21.09 1.46
CA SER A 190 8.63 21.66 0.27
C SER A 190 8.08 21.18 -1.08
N GLY A 191 7.16 20.21 -1.11
CA GLY A 191 6.40 19.83 -2.32
C GLY A 191 5.27 20.79 -2.68
N SER A 192 5.05 21.84 -1.89
CA SER A 192 3.97 22.80 -2.08
C SER A 192 4.20 23.70 -3.29
N LEU A 193 3.25 23.73 -4.23
CA LEU A 193 3.27 24.65 -5.36
C LEU A 193 3.17 26.11 -4.87
N ALA A 194 3.96 27.02 -5.46
CA ALA A 194 3.61 28.43 -5.48
C ALA A 194 2.30 28.58 -6.30
N ALA A 195 1.40 29.47 -5.88
CA ALA A 195 0.09 29.65 -6.51
C ALA A 195 0.24 30.00 -8.01
N ASN A 196 0.11 29.01 -8.90
CA ASN A 196 0.06 29.26 -10.33
C ASN A 196 -1.37 29.73 -10.68
N THR A 197 -1.48 31.01 -11.03
CA THR A 197 -2.67 31.68 -11.57
C THR A 197 -2.83 31.45 -13.08
N GLY A 198 -2.45 30.26 -13.57
CA GLY A 198 -2.63 29.90 -14.98
C GLY A 198 -4.12 29.83 -15.33
N ASN A 199 -4.59 30.72 -16.20
CA ASN A 199 -5.92 30.67 -16.78
C ASN A 199 -5.95 29.54 -17.83
N THR A 200 -6.22 28.31 -17.40
CA THR A 200 -6.64 27.26 -18.34
C THR A 200 -8.10 27.52 -18.69
N ASN A 201 -8.35 27.98 -19.92
CA ASN A 201 -9.69 28.16 -20.46
C ASN A 201 -10.32 26.77 -20.65
N TYR A 202 -11.10 26.31 -19.66
CA TYR A 202 -12.02 25.19 -19.83
C TYR A 202 -13.24 25.70 -20.62
N ALA A 203 -13.06 25.83 -21.93
CA ALA A 203 -14.12 26.17 -22.86
C ALA A 203 -15.00 24.93 -23.07
N VAL A 204 -16.01 24.76 -22.21
CA VAL A 204 -17.29 24.04 -22.38
C VAL A 204 -17.82 23.81 -20.97
N LYS A 205 -18.93 24.47 -20.58
CA LYS A 205 -19.65 24.07 -19.37
C LYS A 205 -20.41 22.78 -19.68
N ALA A 206 -20.42 21.82 -18.76
CA ALA A 206 -21.34 20.68 -18.83
C ALA A 206 -22.77 21.18 -19.10
N SER A 207 -23.54 20.43 -19.88
CA SER A 207 -24.95 20.78 -20.16
C SER A 207 -25.68 20.99 -18.83
N GLN A 208 -26.64 21.93 -18.77
CA GLN A 208 -27.43 22.23 -17.56
C GLN A 208 -28.12 21.00 -16.93
N ALA A 209 -28.18 19.85 -17.63
CA ALA A 209 -28.84 18.63 -17.17
C ALA A 209 -27.91 17.58 -16.50
N ASP A 210 -26.57 17.66 -16.64
CA ASP A 210 -25.64 16.67 -16.05
C ASP A 210 -24.85 17.30 -14.90
N PHE A 211 -25.42 17.24 -13.70
CA PHE A 211 -24.78 17.72 -12.48
C PHE A 211 -25.05 16.81 -11.27
N LEU A 212 -24.07 16.70 -10.36
CA LEU A 212 -24.22 15.99 -9.10
C LEU A 212 -24.79 16.94 -8.03
N SER A 213 -26.06 16.75 -7.70
CA SER A 213 -26.73 17.50 -6.63
C SER A 213 -26.32 17.02 -5.23
N ALA A 214 -26.28 17.96 -4.27
CA ALA A 214 -26.04 17.64 -2.87
C ALA A 214 -27.35 17.20 -2.21
N THR A 215 -27.58 15.89 -2.17
CA THR A 215 -28.69 15.30 -1.42
C THR A 215 -28.32 15.15 0.07
N PRO A 216 -29.29 15.15 1.01
CA PRO A 216 -29.02 14.84 2.40
C PRO A 216 -28.40 13.43 2.56
N VAL A 217 -27.50 13.28 3.51
CA VAL A 217 -26.98 12.00 3.97
C VAL A 217 -28.05 11.25 4.75
N THR A 218 -28.15 9.97 4.46
CA THR A 218 -29.06 9.02 5.09
C THR A 218 -28.33 8.17 6.14
N GLU A 219 -29.07 7.63 7.11
CA GLU A 219 -28.51 6.68 8.10
C GLU A 219 -28.02 5.39 7.42
N THR A 220 -28.68 4.95 6.35
CA THR A 220 -28.25 3.77 5.59
C THR A 220 -26.85 3.96 4.99
N GLU A 221 -26.56 5.12 4.40
CA GLU A 221 -25.22 5.44 3.90
C GLU A 221 -24.16 5.42 5.01
N ILE A 222 -24.51 5.89 6.21
CA ILE A 222 -23.62 5.90 7.37
C ILE A 222 -23.35 4.47 7.84
N ASP A 223 -24.39 3.66 8.00
CA ASP A 223 -24.27 2.27 8.42
C ASP A 223 -23.44 1.45 7.42
N GLU A 224 -23.62 1.70 6.12
CA GLU A 224 -22.80 1.11 5.06
C GLU A 224 -21.33 1.55 5.15
N ALA A 225 -21.08 2.84 5.38
CA ALA A 225 -19.73 3.37 5.55
C ALA A 225 -19.03 2.78 6.79
N LEU A 226 -19.73 2.70 7.92
CA LEU A 226 -19.25 2.09 9.16
C LEU A 226 -18.96 0.59 8.97
N ARG A 227 -19.82 -0.12 8.24
CA ARG A 227 -19.62 -1.54 7.91
C ARG A 227 -18.39 -1.76 7.04
N LYS A 228 -18.17 -0.92 6.02
CA LYS A 228 -16.99 -0.94 5.14
C LYS A 228 -15.70 -0.54 5.87
N MET A 229 -15.77 0.28 6.91
CA MET A 229 -14.61 0.73 7.67
C MET A 229 -13.88 -0.43 8.36
N LYS A 230 -12.55 -0.47 8.21
CA LYS A 230 -11.69 -1.46 8.88
C LYS A 230 -11.55 -1.11 10.37
N ALA A 231 -11.88 -2.05 11.26
CA ALA A 231 -11.66 -1.90 12.70
C ALA A 231 -10.16 -1.93 13.05
N LYS A 232 -9.54 -0.74 13.15
CA LYS A 232 -8.13 -0.56 13.50
C LYS A 232 -7.99 0.20 14.83
N LYS A 233 -6.94 -0.16 15.59
CA LYS A 233 -6.51 0.51 16.83
C LYS A 233 -5.70 1.81 16.57
N SER A 234 -5.27 2.07 15.35
CA SER A 234 -4.58 3.31 14.97
C SER A 234 -5.55 4.49 15.01
N CYS A 235 -5.16 5.59 15.64
CA CYS A 235 -5.93 6.82 15.74
C CYS A 235 -5.29 7.97 14.96
N GLY A 236 -6.12 8.98 14.65
CA GLY A 236 -5.66 10.30 14.22
C GLY A 236 -5.20 11.13 15.42
N HIS A 237 -5.12 12.44 15.23
CA HIS A 237 -4.75 13.39 16.29
C HIS A 237 -5.81 13.45 17.43
N ASP A 238 -7.06 13.08 17.13
CA ASP A 238 -8.20 13.00 18.05
C ASP A 238 -8.12 11.83 19.04
N GLY A 239 -7.20 10.89 18.83
CA GLY A 239 -7.06 9.72 19.68
C GLY A 239 -8.18 8.66 19.53
N ILE A 240 -9.19 8.89 18.68
CA ILE A 240 -10.36 8.01 18.53
C ILE A 240 -10.08 6.94 17.46
N PRO A 241 -10.00 5.65 17.82
CA PRO A 241 -9.72 4.59 16.87
C PRO A 241 -11.01 4.13 16.14
N SER A 242 -10.86 3.77 14.87
CA SER A 242 -11.98 3.34 14.01
C SER A 242 -12.81 2.17 14.55
N PHE A 243 -12.25 1.28 15.38
CA PHE A 243 -13.03 0.19 15.96
C PHE A 243 -14.05 0.66 17.01
N ILE A 244 -13.79 1.78 17.70
CA ILE A 244 -14.74 2.38 18.65
C ILE A 244 -15.91 2.98 17.87
N VAL A 245 -15.61 3.81 16.87
CA VAL A 245 -16.63 4.42 15.99
C VAL A 245 -17.50 3.34 15.35
N LYS A 246 -16.89 2.27 14.84
CA LYS A 246 -17.63 1.14 14.26
C LYS A 246 -18.49 0.39 15.28
N GLY A 247 -17.96 0.15 16.49
CA GLY A 247 -18.69 -0.56 17.54
C GLY A 247 -19.87 0.25 18.10
N CYS A 248 -19.75 1.57 18.14
CA CYS A 248 -20.81 2.48 18.58
C CYS A 248 -21.78 2.88 17.45
N GLY A 249 -21.69 2.24 16.27
CA GLY A 249 -22.41 2.64 15.07
C GLY A 249 -23.90 2.92 15.27
N PRO A 250 -24.68 2.01 15.91
CA PRO A 250 -26.12 2.23 16.13
C PRO A 250 -26.45 3.49 16.92
N VAL A 251 -25.59 3.88 17.89
CA VAL A 251 -25.78 5.11 18.66
C VAL A 251 -25.33 6.32 17.86
N LEU A 252 -24.20 6.20 17.15
CA LEU A 252 -23.58 7.32 16.44
C LEU A 252 -24.25 7.67 15.11
N SER A 253 -24.96 6.74 14.47
CA SER A 253 -25.56 6.94 13.14
C SER A 253 -26.44 8.20 13.04
N PRO A 254 -27.45 8.41 13.91
CA PRO A 254 -28.28 9.62 13.86
C PRO A 254 -27.49 10.92 14.13
N ILE A 255 -26.49 10.87 15.01
CA ILE A 255 -25.66 12.03 15.36
C ILE A 255 -24.74 12.41 14.19
N LEU A 256 -24.13 11.40 13.57
CA LEU A 256 -23.29 11.57 12.39
C LEU A 256 -24.09 12.09 11.22
N ARG A 257 -25.34 11.62 11.04
CA ARG A 257 -26.26 12.12 10.01
C ARG A 257 -26.48 13.62 10.15
N HIS A 258 -26.80 14.07 11.36
CA HIS A 258 -26.98 15.50 11.63
C HIS A 258 -25.74 16.31 11.25
N ILE A 259 -24.57 15.92 11.77
CA ILE A 259 -23.31 16.61 11.51
C ILE A 259 -22.95 16.61 10.03
N PHE A 260 -23.11 15.48 9.32
CA PHE A 260 -22.76 15.38 7.91
C PHE A 260 -23.69 16.21 7.02
N ASN A 261 -24.97 16.31 7.37
CA ASN A 261 -25.90 17.21 6.68
C ASN A 261 -25.53 18.67 6.90
N LEU A 262 -25.21 19.08 8.13
CA LEU A 262 -24.67 20.42 8.39
C LEU A 262 -23.41 20.70 7.54
N CYS A 263 -22.48 19.74 7.44
CA CYS A 263 -21.28 19.89 6.62
C CYS A 263 -21.61 20.17 5.15
N ILE A 264 -22.55 19.40 4.58
CA ILE A 264 -22.94 19.52 3.17
C ILE A 264 -23.72 20.80 2.90
N GLU A 265 -24.67 21.15 3.78
CA GLU A 265 -25.51 22.35 3.67
C GLU A 265 -24.68 23.63 3.80
N SER A 266 -23.79 23.67 4.79
CA SER A 266 -22.94 24.84 5.02
C SER A 266 -21.71 24.88 4.10
N GLY A 267 -21.40 23.77 3.41
CA GLY A 267 -20.15 23.62 2.66
C GLY A 267 -18.90 23.65 3.54
N ILE A 268 -19.01 23.29 4.83
CA ILE A 268 -17.89 23.33 5.78
C ILE A 268 -17.48 21.90 6.14
N PHE A 269 -16.22 21.59 5.86
CA PHE A 269 -15.55 20.43 6.42
C PHE A 269 -14.93 20.84 7.76
N PRO A 270 -15.26 20.19 8.89
CA PRO A 270 -14.79 20.59 10.21
C PRO A 270 -13.26 20.68 10.32
N THR A 271 -12.77 21.75 10.94
CA THR A 271 -11.35 22.05 11.15
C THR A 271 -10.67 20.97 11.96
N LEU A 272 -11.38 20.40 12.94
CA LEU A 272 -10.91 19.25 13.70
C LEU A 272 -10.54 18.08 12.76
N TRP A 273 -11.28 17.86 11.68
CA TRP A 273 -11.00 16.78 10.72
C TRP A 273 -9.88 17.10 9.72
N LYS A 274 -9.40 18.35 9.66
CA LYS A 274 -8.32 18.79 8.76
C LYS A 274 -6.92 18.54 9.30
N ARG A 275 -6.79 18.05 10.53
CA ARG A 275 -5.51 17.76 11.17
C ARG A 275 -5.10 16.29 11.03
N SER A 276 -3.92 16.04 10.47
CA SER A 276 -3.42 14.68 10.16
C SER A 276 -2.10 14.37 10.86
N ILE A 277 -1.93 13.11 11.28
CA ILE A 277 -0.61 12.59 11.68
C ILE A 277 0.02 11.88 10.49
N ILE A 278 1.16 12.35 10.01
CA ILE A 278 1.92 11.73 8.93
C ILE A 278 2.80 10.61 9.47
N ALA A 279 2.59 9.39 8.97
CA ALA A 279 3.45 8.24 9.16
C ALA A 279 4.36 8.08 7.94
N PRO A 280 5.67 8.33 8.05
CA PRO A 280 6.59 8.15 6.93
C PRO A 280 6.76 6.67 6.59
N ILE A 281 6.50 6.30 5.35
CA ILE A 281 6.66 4.92 4.84
C ILE A 281 7.83 4.87 3.87
N PHE A 282 8.81 4.01 4.16
CA PHE A 282 9.97 3.83 3.30
C PHE A 282 9.57 3.22 1.95
N LYS A 283 9.96 3.86 0.84
CA LYS A 283 9.67 3.44 -0.54
C LYS A 283 10.74 2.47 -1.06
N SER A 284 11.98 2.94 -1.22
CA SER A 284 13.11 2.20 -1.81
C SER A 284 14.41 3.01 -1.71
N GLY A 285 15.56 2.41 -2.00
CA GLY A 285 16.85 3.12 -2.04
C GLY A 285 17.55 3.15 -0.68
N ASP A 286 18.28 4.22 -0.38
CA ASP A 286 18.93 4.40 0.92
C ASP A 286 17.91 4.88 1.98
N PRO A 287 17.63 4.10 3.05
CA PRO A 287 16.74 4.51 4.14
C PRO A 287 17.22 5.73 4.93
N SER A 288 18.48 6.16 4.78
CA SER A 288 19.01 7.36 5.45
C SER A 288 18.56 8.67 4.79
N LEU A 289 17.94 8.62 3.61
CA LEU A 289 17.55 9.81 2.85
C LEU A 289 16.05 10.10 2.94
N VAL A 290 15.68 11.35 3.24
CA VAL A 290 14.27 11.78 3.36
C VAL A 290 13.45 11.58 2.08
N VAL A 291 14.09 11.71 0.91
CA VAL A 291 13.46 11.55 -0.42
C VAL A 291 12.90 10.14 -0.67
N ASN A 292 13.36 9.16 0.11
CA ASN A 292 12.97 7.77 -0.01
C ASN A 292 11.78 7.39 0.89
N TYR A 293 11.10 8.38 1.49
CA TYR A 293 9.91 8.18 2.32
C TYR A 293 8.66 8.82 1.70
N ARG A 294 7.51 8.17 1.89
CA ARG A 294 6.18 8.67 1.50
C ARG A 294 5.40 9.17 2.72
N PRO A 295 4.67 10.30 2.62
CA PRO A 295 3.87 10.83 3.71
C PRO A 295 2.48 10.19 3.78
N VAL A 296 2.28 9.15 4.61
CA VAL A 296 0.94 8.55 4.78
C VAL A 296 0.17 9.21 5.92
N SER A 297 -0.96 9.82 5.59
CA SER A 297 -1.84 10.54 6.51
C SER A 297 -2.74 9.61 7.32
N LEU A 298 -2.62 9.69 8.64
CA LEU A 298 -3.60 9.14 9.59
C LEU A 298 -4.62 10.23 9.91
N ILE A 299 -5.76 10.19 9.22
CA ILE A 299 -6.89 11.10 9.44
C ILE A 299 -7.85 10.58 10.54
N PRO A 300 -8.63 11.48 11.18
CA PRO A 300 -9.66 11.15 12.16
C PRO A 300 -10.62 10.04 11.72
N SER A 301 -11.13 9.26 12.67
CA SER A 301 -11.99 8.12 12.34
C SER A 301 -13.39 8.55 11.92
N LEU A 302 -13.91 9.62 12.51
CA LEU A 302 -15.23 10.18 12.14
C LEU A 302 -15.20 10.77 10.73
N SER A 303 -14.13 11.50 10.38
CA SER A 303 -13.98 12.08 9.03
C SER A 303 -13.96 11.02 7.93
N LYS A 304 -13.36 9.85 8.19
CA LYS A 304 -13.36 8.72 7.23
C LYS A 304 -14.76 8.26 6.86
N VAL A 305 -15.73 8.34 7.77
CA VAL A 305 -17.11 7.94 7.48
C VAL A 305 -17.71 8.87 6.43
N LEU A 306 -17.58 10.19 6.62
CA LEU A 306 -18.00 11.17 5.61
C LEU A 306 -17.24 11.00 4.29
N GLU A 307 -15.92 10.80 4.34
CA GLU A 307 -15.13 10.56 3.12
C GLU A 307 -15.59 9.33 2.34
N ILE A 308 -16.01 8.24 3.02
CA ILE A 308 -16.53 7.04 2.35
C ILE A 308 -17.86 7.33 1.66
N ILE A 309 -18.74 8.12 2.28
CA ILE A 309 -20.03 8.51 1.71
C ILE A 309 -19.80 9.39 0.48
N LEU A 310 -18.99 10.44 0.61
CA LEU A 310 -18.62 11.32 -0.50
C LEU A 310 -17.93 10.55 -1.63
N TYR A 311 -17.05 9.62 -1.30
CA TYR A 311 -16.40 8.75 -2.30
C TYR A 311 -17.42 7.95 -3.09
N ASN A 312 -18.39 7.30 -2.43
CA ASN A 312 -19.40 6.49 -3.14
C ASN A 312 -20.23 7.38 -4.08
N ARG A 313 -20.69 8.54 -3.62
CA ARG A 313 -21.47 9.49 -4.42
C ARG A 313 -20.69 10.01 -5.62
N LEU A 314 -19.45 10.49 -5.40
CA LEU A 314 -18.59 10.95 -6.48
C LEU A 314 -18.25 9.84 -7.46
N TYR A 315 -17.87 8.66 -6.97
CA TYR A 315 -17.48 7.56 -7.85
C TYR A 315 -18.66 7.11 -8.72
N SER A 316 -19.87 7.00 -8.16
CA SER A 316 -21.07 6.70 -8.95
C SER A 316 -21.34 7.74 -10.05
N TYR A 317 -21.05 9.02 -9.79
CA TYR A 317 -21.21 10.08 -10.78
C TYR A 317 -20.10 10.08 -11.85
N PHE A 318 -18.86 9.82 -11.43
CA PHE A 318 -17.68 9.87 -12.30
C PHE A 318 -17.36 8.57 -13.02
N SER A 319 -17.91 7.41 -12.61
CA SER A 319 -17.45 6.11 -13.11
C SER A 319 -17.54 5.95 -14.63
N GLN A 320 -18.48 6.64 -15.28
CA GLN A 320 -18.64 6.64 -16.73
C GLN A 320 -17.99 7.86 -17.43
N LYS A 321 -17.53 8.84 -16.64
CA LYS A 321 -16.84 10.06 -17.10
C LYS A 321 -15.32 9.93 -17.02
N LEU A 322 -14.81 8.94 -16.27
CA LEU A 322 -13.39 8.66 -16.18
C LEU A 322 -12.87 8.05 -17.49
N CYS A 323 -11.69 8.47 -17.92
CA CYS A 323 -11.10 8.02 -19.18
C CYS A 323 -10.85 6.50 -19.17
N THR A 324 -11.15 5.85 -20.29
CA THR A 324 -11.06 4.39 -20.42
C THR A 324 -9.63 3.88 -20.41
N GLN A 325 -8.64 4.76 -20.64
CA GLN A 325 -7.21 4.48 -20.59
C GLN A 325 -6.67 4.35 -19.15
N GLN A 326 -7.44 4.77 -18.14
CA GLN A 326 -7.05 4.69 -16.73
C GLN A 326 -7.35 3.31 -16.13
N HIS A 327 -6.34 2.67 -15.57
CA HIS A 327 -6.46 1.36 -14.89
C HIS A 327 -6.10 1.43 -13.40
N GLY A 328 -5.42 2.50 -12.97
CA GLY A 328 -5.04 2.71 -11.57
C GLY A 328 -6.23 3.20 -10.75
N PHE A 329 -6.43 2.60 -9.58
CA PHE A 329 -7.55 2.90 -8.67
C PHE A 329 -8.96 2.72 -9.25
N ILE A 330 -9.10 2.17 -10.46
CA ILE A 330 -10.39 1.80 -11.05
C ILE A 330 -10.77 0.38 -10.59
N PRO A 331 -11.94 0.18 -9.95
CA PRO A 331 -12.51 -1.14 -9.68
C PRO A 331 -12.48 -2.05 -10.93
N HIS A 332 -12.24 -3.34 -10.72
CA HIS A 332 -12.19 -4.36 -11.80
C HIS A 332 -11.04 -4.21 -12.81
N ARG A 333 -10.18 -3.19 -12.65
CA ARG A 333 -8.93 -3.03 -13.41
C ARG A 333 -7.72 -3.33 -12.52
N SER A 334 -6.61 -3.68 -13.15
CA SER A 334 -5.39 -4.12 -12.48
C SER A 334 -4.14 -3.85 -13.32
N PRO A 335 -2.93 -3.96 -12.75
CA PRO A 335 -1.69 -3.96 -13.53
C PRO A 335 -1.73 -4.93 -14.71
N ALA A 336 -2.26 -6.14 -14.51
CA ALA A 336 -2.39 -7.14 -15.57
C ALA A 336 -3.27 -6.67 -16.73
N THR A 337 -4.42 -6.04 -16.45
CA THR A 337 -5.29 -5.52 -17.52
C THR A 337 -4.61 -4.44 -18.35
N ASN A 338 -3.86 -3.54 -17.72
CA ASN A 338 -3.16 -2.46 -18.38
C ASN A 338 -2.03 -3.01 -19.28
N LEU A 339 -1.23 -3.93 -18.73
CA LEU A 339 -0.14 -4.57 -19.47
C LEU A 339 -0.65 -5.47 -20.61
N CYS A 340 -1.74 -6.20 -20.41
CA CYS A 340 -2.37 -6.98 -21.48
C CYS A 340 -2.92 -6.07 -22.59
N ALA A 341 -3.58 -4.96 -22.26
CA ALA A 341 -4.07 -4.00 -23.26
C ALA A 341 -2.91 -3.40 -24.07
N PHE A 342 -1.82 -3.02 -23.39
CA PHE A 342 -0.59 -2.57 -24.02
C PHE A 342 -0.01 -3.62 -24.97
N LEU A 343 0.30 -4.82 -24.46
CA LEU A 343 0.94 -5.87 -25.24
C LEU A 343 0.05 -6.45 -26.33
N GLY A 344 -1.28 -6.43 -26.16
CA GLY A 344 -2.24 -6.80 -27.20
C GLY A 344 -2.11 -5.94 -28.45
N LYS A 345 -1.74 -4.66 -28.29
CA LYS A 345 -1.44 -3.75 -29.42
C LYS A 345 0.02 -3.87 -29.87
N VAL A 346 0.96 -4.08 -28.95
CA VAL A 346 2.41 -4.08 -29.27
C VAL A 346 2.88 -5.35 -29.97
N ILE A 347 2.52 -6.53 -29.44
CA ILE A 347 3.03 -7.82 -29.92
C ILE A 347 2.73 -8.05 -31.41
N PRO A 348 1.50 -7.82 -31.93
CA PRO A 348 1.21 -8.05 -33.34
C PRO A 348 2.10 -7.21 -34.28
N VAL A 349 2.33 -5.94 -33.95
CA VAL A 349 3.15 -5.04 -34.75
C VAL A 349 4.61 -5.51 -34.77
N VAL A 350 5.17 -5.83 -33.60
CA VAL A 350 6.55 -6.33 -33.49
C VAL A 350 6.72 -7.69 -34.20
N HIS A 351 5.73 -8.57 -34.10
CA HIS A 351 5.72 -9.86 -34.78
C HIS A 351 5.70 -9.72 -36.31
N SER A 352 4.99 -8.71 -36.83
CA SER A 352 5.02 -8.31 -38.25
C SER A 352 6.32 -7.61 -38.67
N ARG A 353 7.40 -7.71 -37.88
CA ARG A 353 8.70 -7.07 -38.12
C ARG A 353 8.58 -5.55 -38.30
N ARG A 354 7.69 -4.93 -37.53
CA ARG A 354 7.60 -3.47 -37.40
C ARG A 354 8.16 -3.04 -36.03
N GLN A 355 8.30 -1.74 -35.84
CA GLN A 355 8.81 -1.15 -34.61
C GLN A 355 7.70 -0.41 -33.88
N ILE A 356 7.73 -0.44 -32.55
CA ILE A 356 6.95 0.43 -31.67
C ILE A 356 7.92 1.14 -30.74
N ASP A 357 7.77 2.45 -30.63
CA ASP A 357 8.43 3.23 -29.60
C ASP A 357 7.42 3.51 -28.48
N SER A 358 7.86 3.37 -27.24
CA SER A 358 7.05 3.66 -26.05
C SER A 358 7.82 4.57 -25.11
N VAL A 359 7.14 5.60 -24.62
CA VAL A 359 7.68 6.59 -23.68
C VAL A 359 6.96 6.44 -22.34
N TYR A 360 7.75 6.28 -21.29
CA TYR A 360 7.29 6.14 -19.91
C TYR A 360 7.66 7.39 -19.13
N PHE A 361 6.66 8.07 -18.56
CA PHE A 361 6.87 9.27 -17.75
C PHE A 361 6.74 8.95 -16.26
N ASP A 362 7.64 9.50 -15.44
CA ASP A 362 7.56 9.44 -13.96
C ASP A 362 7.21 10.83 -13.44
N LEU A 363 6.06 10.98 -12.79
CA LEU A 363 5.66 12.24 -12.18
C LEU A 363 6.29 12.39 -10.78
N SER A 364 6.89 13.54 -10.52
CA SER A 364 7.49 13.86 -9.23
C SER A 364 6.42 14.27 -8.22
N LYS A 365 6.23 13.46 -7.17
CA LYS A 365 5.29 13.73 -6.06
C LYS A 365 3.87 14.08 -6.55
N ALA A 366 3.36 13.37 -7.56
CA ALA A 366 2.12 13.71 -8.27
C ALA A 366 0.94 14.07 -7.35
N PHE A 367 0.68 13.23 -6.34
CA PHE A 367 -0.39 13.44 -5.35
C PHE A 367 -0.21 14.71 -4.51
N ASP A 368 1.02 15.11 -4.22
CA ASP A 368 1.34 16.27 -3.37
C ASP A 368 1.32 17.59 -4.18
N MET A 369 1.40 17.48 -5.51
CA MET A 369 1.47 18.59 -6.46
C MET A 369 0.10 19.03 -7.00
N VAL A 370 -0.99 18.35 -6.67
CA VAL A 370 -2.33 18.71 -7.19
C VAL A 370 -2.73 20.11 -6.71
N SER A 371 -2.91 21.05 -7.63
CA SER A 371 -3.42 22.39 -7.29
C SER A 371 -4.88 22.32 -6.85
N HIS A 372 -5.18 22.84 -5.65
CA HIS A 372 -6.55 22.83 -5.11
C HIS A 372 -7.52 23.66 -5.96
N SER A 373 -7.11 24.86 -6.37
CA SER A 373 -7.95 25.74 -7.19
C SER A 373 -8.25 25.12 -8.56
N LEU A 374 -7.26 24.47 -9.17
CA LEU A 374 -7.43 23.81 -10.46
C LEU A 374 -8.31 22.55 -10.34
N LEU A 375 -8.11 21.75 -9.29
CA LEU A 375 -8.97 20.61 -9.00
C LEU A 375 -10.44 21.04 -8.85
N LEU A 376 -10.71 22.10 -8.08
CA LEU A 376 -12.07 22.63 -7.89
C LEU A 376 -12.67 23.13 -9.22
N ARG A 377 -11.89 23.82 -10.06
CA ARG A 377 -12.33 24.23 -11.41
C ARG A 377 -12.66 23.03 -12.30
N LYS A 378 -11.86 21.97 -12.26
CA LYS A 378 -12.15 20.73 -13.00
C LYS A 378 -13.42 20.06 -12.47
N MET A 379 -13.61 20.01 -11.15
CA MET A 379 -14.84 19.46 -10.55
C MET A 379 -16.08 20.27 -10.95
N ASP A 380 -15.98 21.60 -10.98
CA ASP A 380 -17.05 22.48 -11.48
C ASP A 380 -17.34 22.21 -12.97
N HIS A 381 -16.30 22.10 -13.79
CA HIS A 381 -16.41 21.75 -15.21
C HIS A 381 -17.12 20.40 -15.43
N TYR A 382 -16.88 19.41 -14.57
CA TYR A 382 -17.56 18.11 -14.60
C TYR A 382 -18.97 18.11 -13.98
N GLY A 383 -19.51 19.26 -13.56
CA GLY A 383 -20.89 19.38 -13.07
C GLY A 383 -21.07 19.05 -11.58
N ILE A 384 -20.05 19.23 -10.74
CA ILE A 384 -20.24 19.12 -9.28
C ILE A 384 -20.93 20.39 -8.76
N CYS A 385 -22.03 20.25 -8.03
CA CYS A 385 -22.78 21.41 -7.54
C CYS A 385 -22.00 22.27 -6.53
N LYS A 386 -22.42 23.53 -6.40
CA LYS A 386 -21.76 24.55 -5.57
C LYS A 386 -21.55 24.16 -4.12
N SER A 387 -22.51 23.50 -3.47
CA SER A 387 -22.40 23.08 -2.07
C SER A 387 -21.29 22.03 -1.88
N TYR A 388 -21.17 21.07 -2.80
CA TYR A 388 -20.03 20.15 -2.79
C TYR A 388 -18.71 20.85 -3.10
N LEU A 389 -18.68 21.77 -4.06
CA LEU A 389 -17.46 22.54 -4.36
C LEU A 389 -16.98 23.31 -3.12
N MET A 390 -17.88 23.97 -2.39
CA MET A 390 -17.57 24.65 -1.12
C MET A 390 -17.05 23.65 -0.07
N LEU A 391 -17.69 22.49 0.07
CA LEU A 391 -17.25 21.44 0.99
C LEU A 391 -15.84 20.93 0.65
N PHE A 392 -15.55 20.70 -0.64
CA PHE A 392 -14.23 20.26 -1.10
C PHE A 392 -13.17 21.35 -0.97
N GLU A 393 -13.52 22.61 -1.21
CA GLU A 393 -12.66 23.75 -0.95
C GLU A 393 -12.28 23.81 0.55
N SER A 394 -13.28 23.67 1.43
CA SER A 394 -13.04 23.57 2.87
C SER A 394 -12.21 22.33 3.24
N TYR A 395 -12.45 21.17 2.61
CA TYR A 395 -11.74 19.92 2.87
C TYR A 395 -10.24 20.00 2.56
N LEU A 396 -9.89 20.66 1.45
CA LEU A 396 -8.53 20.80 0.93
C LEU A 396 -7.77 21.94 1.61
N SER A 397 -8.45 23.02 1.97
CA SER A 397 -7.84 24.24 2.51
C SER A 397 -7.47 24.12 3.99
N ASN A 398 -6.45 24.87 4.42
CA ASN A 398 -6.04 25.02 5.83
C ASN A 398 -5.78 23.69 6.56
N ARG A 399 -5.33 22.66 5.85
CA ARG A 399 -4.94 21.39 6.45
C ARG A 399 -3.60 21.51 7.17
N THR A 400 -3.53 20.95 8.37
CA THR A 400 -2.32 20.91 9.18
C THR A 400 -1.87 19.49 9.42
N ASN A 401 -0.55 19.30 9.45
CA ASN A 401 0.08 17.99 9.51
C ASN A 401 1.23 18.00 10.52
N VAL A 402 1.41 16.86 11.20
CA VAL A 402 2.57 16.59 12.05
C VAL A 402 3.17 15.24 11.67
N VAL A 403 4.49 15.17 11.50
CA VAL A 403 5.19 13.90 11.24
C VAL A 403 5.44 13.18 12.56
N ARG A 404 5.14 11.87 12.62
CA ARG A 404 5.41 11.04 13.79
C ARG A 404 6.52 10.03 13.52
N VAL A 405 7.63 10.14 14.26
CA VAL A 405 8.78 9.21 14.21
C VAL A 405 9.08 8.70 15.60
N SER A 406 9.11 7.37 15.77
CA SER A 406 9.45 6.70 17.04
C SER A 406 8.67 7.20 18.28
N GLY A 407 7.48 7.78 18.08
CA GLY A 407 6.63 8.33 19.14
C GLY A 407 6.82 9.82 19.41
N CYS A 408 7.82 10.46 18.80
CA CYS A 408 7.99 11.92 18.79
C CYS A 408 7.24 12.53 17.60
N PHE A 409 6.92 13.81 17.72
CA PHE A 409 6.21 14.59 16.69
C PHE A 409 7.09 15.74 16.21
N SER A 410 6.99 16.08 14.92
CA SER A 410 7.60 17.28 14.35
C SER A 410 6.83 18.54 14.76
N ARG A 411 7.38 19.70 14.39
CA ARG A 411 6.59 20.92 14.23
C ARG A 411 5.41 20.71 13.27
N GLU A 412 4.35 21.46 13.49
CA GLU A 412 3.19 21.47 12.60
C GLU A 412 3.52 22.21 11.30
N PHE A 413 3.04 21.71 10.17
CA PHE A 413 3.17 22.34 8.86
C PHE A 413 1.85 22.27 8.08
N ARG A 414 1.67 23.18 7.13
CA ARG A 414 0.48 23.24 6.27
C ARG A 414 0.76 22.61 4.91
N SER A 415 -0.26 21.98 4.33
CA SER A 415 -0.26 21.56 2.93
C SER A 415 -1.04 22.57 2.10
N THR A 416 -0.37 23.27 1.17
CA THR A 416 -1.02 24.26 0.28
C THR A 416 -1.35 23.69 -1.10
N SER A 417 -0.92 22.46 -1.37
CA SER A 417 -1.28 21.68 -2.55
C SER A 417 -1.39 20.20 -2.18
N GLY A 418 -1.88 19.43 -3.14
CA GLY A 418 -1.97 17.99 -3.07
C GLY A 418 -3.27 17.47 -2.47
N VAL A 419 -3.49 16.18 -2.63
CA VAL A 419 -4.57 15.44 -2.01
C VAL A 419 -4.00 14.54 -0.90
N PRO A 420 -4.67 14.39 0.27
CA PRO A 420 -4.07 13.68 1.39
C PRO A 420 -3.81 12.20 1.07
N GLN A 421 -2.54 11.79 0.99
CA GLN A 421 -2.16 10.38 0.78
C GLN A 421 -2.60 9.56 2.01
N GLY A 422 -3.49 8.60 1.83
CA GLY A 422 -4.09 7.80 2.92
C GLY A 422 -5.51 8.20 3.32
N SER A 423 -6.07 9.26 2.73
CA SER A 423 -7.51 9.52 2.70
C SER A 423 -8.24 8.55 1.76
N ASN A 424 -9.55 8.39 1.95
CA ASN A 424 -10.36 7.59 1.02
C ASN A 424 -10.64 8.36 -0.28
N LEU A 425 -10.73 9.69 -0.20
CA LEU A 425 -11.02 10.57 -1.35
C LEU A 425 -9.80 10.82 -2.24
N GLY A 426 -8.58 10.85 -1.67
CA GLY A 426 -7.37 11.26 -2.36
C GLY A 426 -7.16 10.60 -3.74
N PRO A 427 -7.22 9.26 -3.84
CA PRO A 427 -7.11 8.58 -5.14
C PRO A 427 -8.15 9.04 -6.17
N LEU A 428 -9.42 9.17 -5.80
CA LEU A 428 -10.48 9.58 -6.72
C LEU A 428 -10.31 11.04 -7.16
N LEU A 429 -9.96 11.93 -6.24
CA LEU A 429 -9.68 13.33 -6.57
C LEU A 429 -8.50 13.47 -7.53
N PHE A 430 -7.47 12.62 -7.37
CA PHE A 430 -6.36 12.56 -8.33
C PHE A 430 -6.81 12.05 -9.70
N LEU A 431 -7.66 11.01 -9.74
CA LEU A 431 -8.21 10.51 -11.01
C LEU A 431 -9.03 11.58 -11.75
N ILE A 432 -9.88 12.33 -11.03
CA ILE A 432 -10.64 13.46 -11.60
C ILE A 432 -9.68 14.53 -12.14
N PHE A 433 -8.59 14.80 -11.43
CA PHE A 433 -7.61 15.81 -11.83
C PHE A 433 -6.90 15.49 -13.16
N ILE A 434 -6.46 14.24 -13.34
CA ILE A 434 -5.71 13.79 -14.51
C ILE A 434 -6.59 13.38 -15.70
N ASN A 435 -7.92 13.34 -15.50
CA ASN A 435 -8.86 12.70 -16.40
C ASN A 435 -8.81 13.21 -17.85
N ASP A 436 -8.65 14.53 -18.02
CA ASP A 436 -8.63 15.24 -19.30
C ASP A 436 -7.29 15.12 -20.05
N LEU A 437 -6.28 14.45 -19.50
CA LEU A 437 -4.99 14.23 -20.18
C LEU A 437 -5.15 13.31 -21.40
N ALA A 438 -5.92 12.23 -21.27
CA ALA A 438 -6.07 11.23 -22.33
C ALA A 438 -6.72 11.84 -23.60
N GLU A 439 -7.61 12.82 -23.43
CA GLU A 439 -8.28 13.55 -24.52
C GLU A 439 -7.35 14.50 -25.28
N ARG A 440 -6.14 14.77 -24.76
CA ARG A 440 -5.15 15.62 -25.43
C ARG A 440 -4.30 14.87 -26.46
N MET A 441 -4.36 13.54 -26.47
CA MET A 441 -3.51 12.72 -27.33
C MET A 441 -4.05 12.70 -28.74
N GLU A 442 -3.21 13.01 -29.74
CA GLU A 442 -3.66 13.11 -31.14
C GLU A 442 -3.17 11.95 -32.01
N HIS A 443 -1.99 11.40 -31.73
CA HIS A 443 -1.35 10.43 -32.62
C HIS A 443 -0.96 9.12 -31.96
N SER A 444 -0.79 9.10 -30.65
CA SER A 444 -0.24 7.97 -29.90
C SER A 444 -1.28 7.38 -28.97
N GLU A 445 -1.18 6.08 -28.74
CA GLU A 445 -1.98 5.40 -27.74
C GLU A 445 -1.46 5.76 -26.34
N MET A 446 -2.37 5.89 -25.37
CA MET A 446 -2.03 6.20 -23.99
C MET A 446 -2.62 5.15 -23.05
N LEU A 447 -1.85 4.80 -22.02
CA LEU A 447 -2.34 4.02 -20.89
C LEU A 447 -1.87 4.64 -19.58
N LEU A 448 -2.78 4.72 -18.62
CA LEU A 448 -2.57 5.34 -17.32
C LEU A 448 -2.73 4.30 -16.21
N PHE A 449 -1.89 4.39 -15.19
CA PHE A 449 -2.10 3.71 -13.92
C PHE A 449 -1.83 4.68 -12.77
N ALA A 450 -2.88 5.40 -12.37
CA ALA A 450 -2.79 6.57 -11.52
C ALA A 450 -1.83 7.60 -12.12
N ASP A 451 -0.67 7.84 -11.48
CA ASP A 451 0.37 8.79 -11.90
C ASP A 451 1.37 8.19 -12.90
N ASP A 452 1.39 6.87 -13.09
CA ASP A 452 2.23 6.23 -14.12
C ASP A 452 1.58 6.45 -15.50
N ILE A 453 2.28 7.19 -16.38
CA ILE A 453 1.84 7.50 -17.75
C ILE A 453 2.75 6.78 -18.73
N LYS A 454 2.16 6.07 -19.69
CA LYS A 454 2.87 5.62 -20.88
C LYS A 454 2.13 5.97 -22.15
N ILE A 455 2.88 6.36 -23.17
CA ILE A 455 2.37 6.56 -24.54
C ILE A 455 3.19 5.71 -25.51
N PHE A 456 2.56 5.25 -26.58
CA PHE A 456 3.22 4.37 -27.53
C PHE A 456 2.64 4.48 -28.93
N ARG A 457 3.49 4.26 -29.93
CA ARG A 457 3.13 4.38 -31.34
C ARG A 457 3.94 3.42 -32.20
N ALA A 458 3.32 2.90 -33.26
CA ALA A 458 4.02 2.17 -34.32
C ALA A 458 4.87 3.13 -35.17
N ILE A 459 6.13 2.78 -35.36
CA ILE A 459 7.13 3.58 -36.06
C ILE A 459 7.60 2.78 -37.27
N ASP A 460 7.21 3.21 -38.47
CA ASP A 460 7.67 2.59 -39.70
C ASP A 460 8.77 3.41 -40.39
N LYS A 461 8.67 4.73 -40.29
CA LYS A 461 9.55 5.76 -40.82
C LYS A 461 9.70 6.91 -39.80
N VAL A 462 10.61 7.83 -40.12
CA VAL A 462 10.98 8.96 -39.23
C VAL A 462 9.81 9.92 -38.99
N ASP A 463 8.88 10.06 -39.94
CA ASP A 463 7.70 10.93 -39.79
C ASP A 463 6.86 10.53 -38.57
N GLU A 464 6.68 9.23 -38.29
CA GLU A 464 5.91 8.80 -37.12
C GLU A 464 6.63 9.10 -35.79
N CYS A 465 7.97 9.19 -35.80
CA CYS A 465 8.71 9.65 -34.63
C CYS A 465 8.38 11.12 -34.33
N SER A 466 8.19 11.95 -35.36
CA SER A 466 7.79 13.35 -35.17
C SER A 466 6.39 13.46 -34.55
N LEU A 467 5.48 12.55 -34.91
CA LEU A 467 4.15 12.47 -34.30
C LEU A 467 4.20 12.00 -32.83
N LEU A 468 5.03 11.01 -32.51
CA LEU A 468 5.25 10.62 -31.12
C LEU A 468 5.91 11.76 -30.31
N GLN A 469 6.87 12.47 -30.90
CA GLN A 469 7.50 13.65 -30.28
C GLN A 469 6.49 14.78 -30.03
N HIS A 470 5.54 14.99 -30.94
CA HIS A 470 4.45 15.93 -30.74
C HIS A 470 3.65 15.57 -29.48
N ASP A 471 3.23 14.32 -29.35
CA ASP A 471 2.49 13.84 -28.18
C ASP A 471 3.32 13.88 -26.87
N ILE A 472 4.63 13.65 -26.92
CA ILE A 472 5.53 13.86 -25.77
C ILE A 472 5.46 15.32 -25.31
N ASN A 473 5.50 16.27 -26.26
CA ASN A 473 5.40 17.70 -25.96
C ASN A 473 4.01 18.05 -25.43
N THR A 474 2.96 17.40 -25.91
CA THR A 474 1.59 17.57 -25.40
C THR A 474 1.47 17.13 -23.94
N VAL A 475 1.98 15.96 -23.58
CA VAL A 475 2.01 15.48 -22.18
C VAL A 475 2.81 16.46 -21.30
N SER A 476 3.97 16.90 -21.78
CA SER A 476 4.84 17.85 -21.07
C SER A 476 4.17 19.22 -20.83
N SER A 477 3.52 19.74 -21.86
CA SER A 477 2.80 21.03 -21.80
C SER A 477 1.58 20.92 -20.90
N TRP A 478 0.81 19.83 -21.00
CA TRP A 478 -0.33 19.59 -20.11
C TRP A 478 0.11 19.47 -18.65
N CYS A 479 1.17 18.71 -18.35
CA CYS A 479 1.70 18.61 -16.99
C CYS A 479 2.08 19.99 -16.45
N SER A 480 2.81 20.77 -17.24
CA SER A 480 3.24 22.12 -16.87
C SER A 480 2.06 23.06 -16.61
N ALA A 481 1.05 23.04 -17.49
CA ALA A 481 -0.18 23.84 -17.34
C ALA A 481 -1.00 23.44 -16.11
N ASN A 482 -0.94 22.17 -15.70
CA ASN A 482 -1.62 21.65 -14.52
C ASN A 482 -0.75 21.70 -13.24
N GLY A 483 0.46 22.27 -13.31
CA GLY A 483 1.37 22.35 -12.16
C GLY A 483 2.02 21.03 -11.74
N LEU A 484 1.94 19.99 -12.57
CA LEU A 484 2.63 18.72 -12.35
C LEU A 484 4.04 18.77 -12.94
N ARG A 485 4.97 18.01 -12.34
CA ARG A 485 6.36 17.95 -12.76
C ARG A 485 6.73 16.55 -13.21
N ILE A 486 7.17 16.43 -14.46
CA ILE A 486 7.79 15.20 -14.98
C ILE A 486 9.22 15.11 -14.44
N ASN A 487 9.68 13.91 -14.10
CA ASN A 487 11.06 13.62 -13.74
C ASN A 487 11.85 13.19 -15.00
N PRO A 488 12.69 14.04 -15.60
CA PRO A 488 13.40 13.69 -16.83
C PRO A 488 14.33 12.50 -16.64
N ALA A 489 15.02 12.41 -15.49
CA ALA A 489 15.97 11.34 -15.18
C ALA A 489 15.34 9.95 -15.03
N LYS A 490 14.01 9.89 -14.85
CA LYS A 490 13.26 8.63 -14.77
C LYS A 490 12.32 8.43 -15.96
N THR A 491 12.22 9.42 -16.83
CA THR A 491 11.48 9.29 -18.09
C THR A 491 12.37 8.57 -19.08
N ASN A 492 11.86 7.51 -19.71
CA ASN A 492 12.65 6.67 -20.61
C ASN A 492 11.86 6.32 -21.86
N VAL A 493 12.58 6.11 -22.96
CA VAL A 493 12.04 5.53 -24.20
C VAL A 493 12.55 4.11 -24.35
N ILE A 494 11.72 3.23 -24.88
CA ILE A 494 12.11 1.88 -25.32
C ILE A 494 11.50 1.61 -26.70
N SER A 495 12.32 1.04 -27.58
CA SER A 495 11.93 0.65 -28.93
C SER A 495 11.78 -0.87 -29.00
N TYR A 496 10.56 -1.35 -29.14
CA TYR A 496 10.27 -2.77 -29.35
C TYR A 496 10.30 -3.08 -30.84
N SER A 497 11.16 -4.00 -31.27
CA SER A 497 11.30 -4.31 -32.69
C SER A 497 11.94 -5.68 -32.94
N ARG A 498 11.55 -6.30 -34.05
CA ARG A 498 12.25 -7.45 -34.65
C ARG A 498 12.80 -7.14 -36.04
N ARG A 499 12.89 -5.85 -36.40
CA ARG A 499 13.53 -5.41 -37.64
C ARG A 499 15.03 -5.65 -37.59
N GLN A 500 15.61 -5.91 -38.76
CA GLN A 500 17.07 -5.90 -38.92
C GLN A 500 17.63 -4.49 -38.77
N VAL A 501 16.93 -3.49 -39.31
CA VAL A 501 17.30 -2.07 -39.20
C VAL A 501 16.16 -1.33 -38.50
N GLN A 502 16.45 -0.80 -37.32
CA GLN A 502 15.51 0.00 -36.54
C GLN A 502 15.54 1.47 -37.00
N VAL A 503 14.40 2.15 -36.91
CA VAL A 503 14.34 3.60 -37.05
C VAL A 503 14.93 4.20 -35.79
N GLN A 504 16.02 4.96 -35.94
CA GLN A 504 16.68 5.65 -34.84
C GLN A 504 16.16 7.08 -34.77
N PHE A 505 15.71 7.51 -33.59
CA PHE A 505 15.24 8.86 -33.36
C PHE A 505 15.52 9.30 -31.92
N LEU A 506 16.04 10.52 -31.77
CA LEU A 506 16.35 11.08 -30.46
C LEU A 506 15.18 11.91 -29.95
N TYR A 507 14.30 11.26 -29.18
CA TYR A 507 13.20 11.96 -28.51
C TYR A 507 13.72 12.89 -27.42
N LYS A 508 13.03 14.01 -27.23
CA LYS A 508 13.40 15.07 -26.29
C LYS A 508 12.24 15.40 -25.36
N LEU A 509 12.56 15.70 -24.10
CA LEU A 509 11.66 16.25 -23.11
C LEU A 509 12.22 17.60 -22.65
N HIS A 510 11.45 18.68 -22.81
CA HIS A 510 11.93 20.04 -22.55
C HIS A 510 13.22 20.44 -23.31
N GLY A 511 13.45 19.84 -24.48
CA GLY A 511 14.65 20.05 -25.30
C GLY A 511 15.81 19.11 -24.97
N ASP A 512 15.80 18.46 -23.82
CA ASP A 512 16.83 17.51 -23.40
C ASP A 512 16.52 16.09 -23.91
N PRO A 513 17.53 15.30 -24.33
CA PRO A 513 17.31 13.93 -24.77
C PRO A 513 16.70 13.03 -23.68
N ILE A 514 15.70 12.24 -24.06
CA ILE A 514 15.15 11.19 -23.19
C ILE A 514 16.03 9.95 -23.31
N ALA A 515 16.38 9.33 -22.18
CA ALA A 515 17.20 8.14 -22.17
C ALA A 515 16.48 6.96 -22.86
N GLN A 516 17.15 6.35 -23.85
CA GLN A 516 16.70 5.12 -24.48
C GLN A 516 17.22 3.92 -23.68
N VAL A 517 16.33 2.98 -23.35
CA VAL A 517 16.65 1.78 -22.57
C VAL A 517 16.25 0.51 -23.31
N SER A 518 16.97 -0.59 -23.08
CA SER A 518 16.64 -1.91 -23.63
C SER A 518 15.67 -2.71 -22.76
N THR A 519 15.40 -2.25 -21.53
CA THR A 519 14.45 -2.88 -20.61
C THR A 519 13.80 -1.82 -19.73
N VAL A 520 12.48 -1.90 -19.58
CA VAL A 520 11.69 -1.03 -18.70
C VAL A 520 10.96 -1.85 -17.64
N ARG A 521 10.76 -1.28 -16.45
CA ARG A 521 9.91 -1.88 -15.41
C ARG A 521 8.53 -1.23 -15.46
N ASP A 522 7.57 -1.90 -16.08
CA ASP A 522 6.19 -1.44 -16.24
C ASP A 522 5.26 -2.16 -15.27
N LEU A 523 4.66 -1.43 -14.31
CA LEU A 523 3.76 -1.94 -13.27
C LEU A 523 4.25 -3.23 -12.55
N GLY A 524 5.56 -3.34 -12.37
CA GLY A 524 6.21 -4.45 -11.69
C GLY A 524 6.66 -5.62 -12.58
N VAL A 525 6.40 -5.56 -13.89
CA VAL A 525 6.91 -6.51 -14.88
C VAL A 525 8.05 -5.86 -15.66
N TYR A 526 9.14 -6.61 -15.89
CA TYR A 526 10.24 -6.11 -16.72
C TYR A 526 10.00 -6.52 -18.18
N ILE A 527 9.96 -5.54 -19.07
CA ILE A 527 9.71 -5.74 -20.49
C ILE A 527 10.96 -5.30 -21.25
N ASP A 528 11.58 -6.24 -21.96
CA ASP A 528 12.74 -5.98 -22.83
C ASP A 528 12.31 -5.67 -24.27
N GLU A 529 13.19 -5.02 -25.03
CA GLU A 529 12.99 -4.61 -26.43
C GLU A 529 12.58 -5.77 -27.36
N SER A 530 12.95 -7.02 -27.02
CA SER A 530 12.62 -8.22 -27.80
C SER A 530 11.33 -8.91 -27.37
N LEU A 531 10.69 -8.41 -26.29
CA LEU A 531 9.52 -8.99 -25.62
C LEU A 531 9.76 -10.44 -25.17
N SER A 532 10.98 -10.76 -24.73
CA SER A 532 11.35 -12.13 -24.31
C SER A 532 10.91 -12.48 -22.89
N PHE A 533 10.78 -11.47 -22.02
CA PHE A 533 10.53 -11.62 -20.57
C PHE A 533 11.60 -12.43 -19.82
N LYS A 534 12.75 -12.72 -20.45
CA LYS A 534 13.83 -13.48 -19.83
C LYS A 534 14.32 -12.82 -18.54
N HIS A 535 14.62 -11.53 -18.61
CA HIS A 535 15.09 -10.75 -17.45
C HIS A 535 14.07 -10.76 -16.31
N HIS A 536 12.78 -10.60 -16.63
CA HIS A 536 11.70 -10.64 -15.64
C HIS A 536 11.65 -11.97 -14.90
N ILE A 537 11.70 -13.08 -15.63
CA ILE A 537 11.59 -14.43 -15.06
C ILE A 537 12.80 -14.78 -14.22
N GLU A 538 14.01 -14.50 -14.70
CA GLU A 538 15.25 -14.74 -13.96
C GLU A 538 15.25 -13.95 -12.65
N ARG A 539 14.84 -12.67 -12.71
CA ARG A 539 14.70 -11.83 -11.52
C ARG A 539 13.63 -12.35 -10.56
N ALA A 540 12.46 -12.74 -11.06
CA ALA A 540 11.39 -13.30 -10.24
C ALA A 540 11.84 -14.60 -9.54
N ALA A 541 12.52 -15.50 -10.26
CA ALA A 541 13.08 -16.73 -9.71
C ALA A 541 14.13 -16.45 -8.62
N ASN A 542 15.04 -15.50 -8.88
CA ASN A 542 16.09 -15.12 -7.93
C ASN A 542 15.53 -14.47 -6.66
N GLU A 543 14.61 -13.53 -6.79
CA GLU A 543 13.96 -12.88 -5.63
C GLU A 543 13.08 -13.86 -4.85
N ALA A 544 12.39 -14.78 -5.53
CA ALA A 544 11.66 -15.86 -4.91
C ALA A 544 12.59 -16.84 -4.18
N MET A 545 13.77 -17.16 -4.73
CA MET A 545 14.77 -18.00 -4.07
C MET A 545 15.37 -17.34 -2.82
N LYS A 546 15.69 -16.05 -2.88
CA LYS A 546 16.11 -15.25 -1.70
C LYS A 546 15.03 -15.29 -0.61
N SER A 547 13.78 -15.11 -1.04
CA SER A 547 12.62 -15.17 -0.15
C SER A 547 12.43 -16.56 0.45
N LEU A 548 12.61 -17.62 -0.34
CA LEU A 548 12.59 -19.00 0.11
C LEU A 548 13.68 -19.25 1.17
N GLY A 549 14.90 -18.80 0.93
CA GLY A 549 16.01 -18.88 1.89
C GLY A 549 15.71 -18.14 3.20
N LEU A 550 15.13 -16.94 3.12
CA LEU A 550 14.70 -16.18 4.29
C LEU A 550 13.64 -16.93 5.09
N ILE A 551 12.53 -17.34 4.46
CA ILE A 551 11.45 -18.04 5.18
C ILE A 551 11.94 -19.37 5.75
N THR A 552 12.83 -20.08 5.05
CA THR A 552 13.41 -21.35 5.50
C THR A 552 14.21 -21.18 6.80
N ARG A 553 14.96 -20.08 6.93
CA ARG A 553 15.72 -19.75 8.15
C ARG A 553 14.79 -19.33 9.29
N ILE A 554 13.83 -18.44 9.03
CA ILE A 554 12.90 -17.95 10.06
C ILE A 554 12.04 -19.08 10.62
N SER A 555 11.55 -19.95 9.75
CA SER A 555 10.69 -21.09 10.09
C SER A 555 11.46 -22.36 10.47
N LYS A 556 12.78 -22.28 10.75
CA LYS A 556 13.57 -23.48 11.09
C LYS A 556 13.00 -24.24 12.29
N GLU A 557 12.47 -23.51 13.26
CA GLU A 557 11.89 -24.05 14.50
C GLU A 557 10.39 -24.41 14.35
N PHE A 558 9.78 -24.17 13.18
CA PHE A 558 8.36 -24.42 12.96
C PHE A 558 8.09 -25.92 12.81
N THR A 559 7.20 -26.43 13.64
CA THR A 559 6.81 -27.84 13.68
C THR A 559 5.58 -28.12 12.82
N ASN A 560 4.76 -27.11 12.53
CA ASN A 560 3.54 -27.23 11.75
C ASN A 560 3.82 -27.07 10.24
N PRO A 561 3.66 -28.12 9.43
CA PRO A 561 3.92 -28.07 7.99
C PRO A 561 3.03 -27.06 7.27
N SER A 562 1.80 -26.85 7.75
CA SER A 562 0.84 -25.92 7.16
C SER A 562 1.34 -24.47 7.25
N CYS A 563 2.08 -24.12 8.30
CA CYS A 563 2.63 -22.78 8.49
C CYS A 563 3.71 -22.48 7.45
N TYR A 564 4.65 -23.43 7.26
CA TYR A 564 5.70 -23.28 6.25
C TYR A 564 5.14 -23.25 4.82
N LEU A 565 4.14 -24.09 4.53
CA LEU A 565 3.42 -24.08 3.26
C LEU A 565 2.70 -22.74 3.01
N SER A 566 2.05 -22.19 4.03
CA SER A 566 1.37 -20.88 3.92
C SER A 566 2.37 -19.75 3.64
N LEU A 567 3.54 -19.78 4.29
CA LEU A 567 4.64 -18.84 3.99
C LEU A 567 5.10 -18.95 2.55
N PHE A 568 5.32 -20.17 2.04
CA PHE A 568 5.69 -20.37 0.65
C PHE A 568 4.65 -19.80 -0.31
N ARG A 569 3.36 -20.13 -0.11
CA ARG A 569 2.27 -19.64 -0.95
C ARG A 569 2.17 -18.10 -0.95
N ALA A 570 2.27 -17.49 0.22
CA ALA A 570 2.06 -16.05 0.39
C ALA A 570 3.27 -15.19 -0.02
N ILE A 571 4.50 -15.70 0.13
CA ILE A 571 5.74 -14.91 -0.03
C ILE A 571 6.50 -15.32 -1.30
N VAL A 572 6.62 -16.62 -1.57
CA VAL A 572 7.46 -17.14 -2.66
C VAL A 572 6.63 -17.30 -3.93
N ARG A 573 5.54 -18.08 -3.86
CA ARG A 573 4.69 -18.37 -5.02
C ARG A 573 4.01 -17.13 -5.58
N SER A 574 3.51 -16.24 -4.72
CA SER A 574 2.90 -14.97 -5.13
C SER A 574 3.83 -14.11 -6.01
N ARG A 575 5.14 -14.15 -5.77
CA ARG A 575 6.15 -13.47 -6.60
C ARG A 575 6.37 -14.18 -7.93
N LEU A 576 6.43 -15.51 -7.92
CA LEU A 576 6.61 -16.33 -9.12
C LEU A 576 5.44 -16.21 -10.10
N GLU A 577 4.24 -15.88 -9.62
CA GLU A 577 3.01 -15.84 -10.41
C GLU A 577 2.52 -14.41 -10.73
N TYR A 578 3.20 -13.38 -10.22
CA TYR A 578 2.79 -11.99 -10.37
C TYR A 578 2.64 -11.60 -11.85
N CYS A 579 1.43 -11.17 -12.22
CA CYS A 579 1.04 -10.83 -13.59
C CYS A 579 1.40 -11.90 -14.63
N SER A 580 1.36 -13.19 -14.27
CA SER A 580 1.70 -14.29 -15.19
C SER A 580 0.93 -14.27 -16.51
N VAL A 581 -0.32 -13.82 -16.53
CA VAL A 581 -1.11 -13.66 -17.76
C VAL A 581 -0.47 -12.76 -18.82
N VAL A 582 0.45 -11.88 -18.41
CA VAL A 582 1.18 -10.98 -19.31
C VAL A 582 2.34 -11.69 -20.00
N TRP A 583 2.97 -12.67 -19.34
CA TRP A 583 4.27 -13.23 -19.76
C TRP A 583 4.28 -14.77 -19.86
N ASN A 584 3.16 -15.47 -19.67
CA ASN A 584 3.13 -16.94 -19.66
C ASN A 584 3.39 -17.62 -21.03
N SER A 585 3.69 -16.86 -22.09
CA SER A 585 4.09 -17.34 -23.41
C SER A 585 5.60 -17.59 -23.57
N VAL A 586 6.27 -17.97 -22.47
CA VAL A 586 7.74 -18.10 -22.43
C VAL A 586 8.23 -19.51 -22.77
N PRO A 587 9.46 -19.65 -23.30
CA PRO A 587 10.09 -20.94 -23.54
C PRO A 587 10.11 -21.86 -22.31
N HIS A 588 10.08 -23.17 -22.57
CA HIS A 588 10.03 -24.19 -21.51
C HIS A 588 11.17 -24.05 -20.49
N TYR A 589 12.39 -23.70 -20.90
CA TYR A 589 13.51 -23.55 -19.97
C TYR A 589 13.33 -22.42 -18.95
N LEU A 590 12.64 -21.33 -19.34
CA LEU A 590 12.28 -20.24 -18.42
C LEU A 590 11.13 -20.65 -17.49
N SER A 591 10.14 -21.36 -18.01
CA SER A 591 9.09 -21.97 -17.18
C SER A 591 9.70 -22.91 -16.12
N LEU A 592 10.67 -23.74 -16.51
CA LEU A 592 11.41 -24.63 -15.61
C LEU A 592 12.24 -23.87 -14.57
N SER A 593 12.78 -22.68 -14.88
CA SER A 593 13.57 -21.92 -13.90
C SER A 593 12.72 -21.48 -12.70
N LEU A 594 11.45 -21.12 -12.93
CA LEU A 594 10.47 -20.86 -11.88
C LEU A 594 10.14 -22.15 -11.12
N GLU A 595 9.91 -23.26 -11.83
CA GLU A 595 9.59 -24.55 -11.24
C GLU A 595 10.70 -25.05 -10.31
N ARG A 596 11.97 -24.81 -10.64
CA ARG A 596 13.13 -25.14 -9.79
C ARG A 596 13.05 -24.49 -8.40
N VAL A 597 12.46 -23.30 -8.28
CA VAL A 597 12.23 -22.66 -6.98
C VAL A 597 11.21 -23.46 -6.15
N GLN A 598 10.12 -23.92 -6.77
CA GLN A 598 9.14 -24.77 -6.10
C GLN A 598 9.71 -26.16 -5.78
N MET A 599 10.48 -26.78 -6.69
CA MET A 599 11.20 -28.03 -6.44
C MET A 599 12.13 -27.92 -5.23
N ARG A 600 12.85 -26.79 -5.11
CA ARG A 600 13.71 -26.54 -3.95
C ARG A 600 12.90 -26.44 -2.66
N PHE A 601 11.76 -25.74 -2.68
CA PHE A 601 10.86 -25.68 -1.53
C PHE A 601 10.34 -27.09 -1.15
N VAL A 602 9.86 -27.86 -2.13
CA VAL A 602 9.34 -29.22 -1.91
C VAL A 602 10.40 -30.14 -1.33
N ARG A 603 11.65 -30.05 -1.80
CA ARG A 603 12.78 -30.78 -1.20
C ARG A 603 12.97 -30.43 0.27
N ILE A 604 13.05 -29.13 0.59
CA ILE A 604 13.22 -28.66 1.98
C ILE A 604 12.03 -29.10 2.85
N TYR A 605 10.81 -29.01 2.32
CA TYR A 605 9.60 -29.43 3.01
C TYR A 605 9.66 -30.92 3.35
N TYR A 606 10.03 -31.76 2.37
CA TYR A 606 10.19 -33.21 2.54
C TYR A 606 11.27 -33.57 3.57
N ASP A 607 12.43 -32.91 3.53
CA ASP A 607 13.52 -33.18 4.48
C ASP A 607 13.16 -32.74 5.91
N ARG A 608 12.37 -31.66 6.04
CA ARG A 608 12.02 -31.05 7.32
C ARG A 608 10.85 -31.77 8.01
N TYR A 609 9.80 -32.06 7.26
CA TYR A 609 8.58 -32.65 7.79
C TYR A 609 8.54 -34.13 7.39
N PRO A 610 8.63 -35.05 8.36
CA PRO A 610 8.87 -36.45 8.05
C PRO A 610 7.71 -37.06 7.27
N PHE A 611 7.96 -37.36 6.00
CA PHE A 611 7.43 -38.53 5.31
C PHE A 611 8.53 -39.60 5.25
N ARG A 612 9.14 -39.95 6.38
CA ARG A 612 10.29 -40.88 6.44
C ARG A 612 9.97 -42.35 6.07
N ARG A 613 8.88 -42.59 5.34
CA ARG A 613 8.47 -43.90 4.82
C ARG A 613 8.21 -43.91 3.30
N VAL A 614 8.44 -42.81 2.58
CA VAL A 614 8.11 -42.69 1.14
C VAL A 614 9.30 -42.17 0.34
N TYR A 615 9.60 -42.78 -0.80
CA TYR A 615 10.61 -42.30 -1.76
C TYR A 615 10.29 -40.88 -2.23
N TYR A 616 11.31 -40.01 -2.35
CA TYR A 616 11.12 -38.65 -2.85
C TYR A 616 10.68 -38.69 -4.32
N SER A 617 9.45 -38.27 -4.58
CA SER A 617 8.93 -38.00 -5.92
C SER A 617 8.28 -36.62 -5.90
N TYR A 618 8.73 -35.74 -6.79
CA TYR A 618 8.26 -34.35 -6.83
C TYR A 618 6.74 -34.27 -6.99
N ASP A 619 6.19 -34.96 -8.00
CA ASP A 619 4.75 -34.97 -8.29
C ASP A 619 3.91 -35.56 -7.15
N ARG A 620 4.39 -36.64 -6.51
CA ARG A 620 3.69 -37.26 -5.37
C ARG A 620 3.65 -36.31 -4.16
N ILE A 621 4.75 -35.64 -3.87
CA ILE A 621 4.81 -34.71 -2.74
C ILE A 621 3.92 -33.49 -3.03
N LEU A 622 3.95 -32.95 -4.25
CA LEU A 622 3.05 -31.87 -4.66
C LEU A 622 1.58 -32.23 -4.39
N HIS A 623 1.14 -33.41 -4.86
CA HIS A 623 -0.21 -33.89 -4.63
C HIS A 623 -0.54 -33.99 -3.14
N HIS A 624 0.37 -34.58 -2.35
CA HIS A 624 0.17 -34.75 -0.90
C HIS A 624 0.02 -33.42 -0.15
N ILE A 625 0.82 -32.40 -0.49
CA ILE A 625 0.79 -31.09 0.18
C ILE A 625 -0.21 -30.11 -0.46
N GLY A 626 -0.97 -30.55 -1.47
CA GLY A 626 -1.95 -29.73 -2.18
C GLY A 626 -1.31 -28.58 -2.97
N LEU A 627 -0.20 -28.85 -3.66
CA LEU A 627 0.37 -27.95 -4.66
C LEU A 627 0.24 -28.57 -6.05
N SER A 628 0.14 -27.71 -7.06
CA SER A 628 0.24 -28.06 -8.48
C SER A 628 1.54 -27.47 -9.05
N LYS A 629 1.96 -27.96 -10.23
CA LYS A 629 3.10 -27.37 -10.94
C LYS A 629 2.82 -25.91 -11.25
N LEU A 630 3.85 -25.07 -11.24
CA LEU A 630 3.66 -23.65 -11.52
C LEU A 630 3.23 -23.41 -12.96
N SER A 631 3.59 -24.29 -13.91
CA SER A 631 3.07 -24.27 -15.28
C SER A 631 1.55 -24.33 -15.30
N ASP A 632 0.98 -25.33 -14.63
CA ASP A 632 -0.46 -25.59 -14.61
C ASP A 632 -1.20 -24.45 -13.91
N ARG A 633 -0.58 -23.89 -12.87
CA ARG A 633 -1.12 -22.73 -12.16
C ARG A 633 -1.17 -21.48 -13.03
N ARG A 634 -0.15 -21.21 -13.84
CA ARG A 634 -0.17 -20.06 -14.75
C ARG A 634 -1.22 -20.25 -15.86
N THR A 635 -1.33 -21.45 -16.43
CA THR A 635 -2.43 -21.78 -17.35
C THR A 635 -3.80 -21.55 -16.72
N LEU A 636 -3.99 -21.99 -15.45
CA LEU A 636 -5.23 -21.74 -14.73
C LEU A 636 -5.47 -20.23 -14.50
N LEU A 637 -4.43 -19.45 -14.20
CA LEU A 637 -4.54 -18.00 -14.03
C LEU A 637 -4.93 -17.32 -15.34
N ASP A 638 -4.41 -17.76 -16.48
CA ASP A 638 -4.78 -17.26 -17.82
C ASP A 638 -6.25 -17.54 -18.11
N LEU A 639 -6.69 -18.79 -17.89
CA LEU A 639 -8.10 -19.18 -18.05
C LEU A 639 -9.03 -18.42 -17.10
N CYS A 640 -8.61 -18.21 -15.84
CA CYS A 640 -9.36 -17.43 -14.88
C CYS A 640 -9.45 -15.96 -15.30
N PHE A 641 -8.38 -15.39 -15.88
CA PHE A 641 -8.39 -14.03 -16.38
C PHE A 641 -9.35 -13.89 -17.56
N LEU A 642 -9.26 -14.80 -18.54
CA LEU A 642 -10.17 -14.85 -19.68
C LEU A 642 -11.63 -14.98 -19.24
N HIS A 643 -11.93 -15.95 -18.35
CA HIS A 643 -13.27 -16.12 -17.80
C HIS A 643 -13.77 -14.84 -17.12
N LYS A 644 -12.95 -14.21 -16.28
CA LYS A 644 -13.34 -12.95 -15.61
C LYS A 644 -13.61 -11.82 -16.59
N LEU A 645 -12.84 -11.73 -17.68
CA LEU A 645 -13.03 -10.74 -18.72
C LEU A 645 -14.35 -10.96 -19.47
N VAL A 646 -14.63 -12.20 -19.91
CA VAL A 646 -15.86 -12.56 -20.63
C VAL A 646 -17.13 -12.35 -19.76
N HIS A 647 -17.01 -12.55 -18.45
CA HIS A 647 -18.13 -12.37 -17.50
C HIS A 647 -18.19 -10.97 -16.85
N GLY A 648 -17.41 -10.00 -17.32
CA GLY A 648 -17.45 -8.61 -16.81
C GLY A 648 -16.94 -8.44 -15.37
N VAL A 649 -16.25 -9.43 -14.81
CA VAL A 649 -15.57 -9.32 -13.50
C VAL A 649 -14.28 -8.51 -13.61
N VAL A 650 -13.65 -8.56 -14.78
CA VAL A 650 -12.57 -7.68 -15.21
C VAL A 650 -13.11 -6.74 -16.27
N ASP A 651 -12.95 -5.43 -16.06
CA ASP A 651 -13.40 -4.40 -16.99
C ASP A 651 -12.24 -3.96 -17.90
N CYS A 652 -12.26 -4.39 -19.16
CA CYS A 652 -11.32 -3.91 -20.18
C CYS A 652 -11.92 -4.16 -21.56
N ALA A 653 -12.62 -3.17 -22.11
CA ALA A 653 -13.29 -3.25 -23.40
C ALA A 653 -12.33 -3.63 -24.54
N ASP A 654 -11.14 -3.03 -24.59
CA ASP A 654 -10.10 -3.33 -25.60
C ASP A 654 -9.75 -4.81 -25.66
N LEU A 655 -9.57 -5.45 -24.50
CA LEU A 655 -9.26 -6.87 -24.42
C LEU A 655 -10.47 -7.73 -24.77
N LEU A 656 -11.67 -7.34 -24.34
CA LEU A 656 -12.89 -8.07 -24.65
C LEU A 656 -13.16 -8.05 -26.17
N TYR A 657 -12.96 -6.91 -26.82
CA TYR A 657 -13.11 -6.76 -28.27
C TYR A 657 -12.08 -7.59 -29.05
N SER A 658 -10.90 -7.82 -28.47
CA SER A 658 -9.85 -8.66 -29.06
C SER A 658 -10.19 -10.16 -29.04
N ILE A 659 -11.25 -10.58 -28.35
CA ILE A 659 -11.68 -11.99 -28.29
C ILE A 659 -12.65 -12.28 -29.44
N SER A 660 -12.19 -13.07 -30.41
CA SER A 660 -13.05 -13.59 -31.48
C SER A 660 -13.93 -14.72 -30.97
N PHE A 661 -15.16 -14.42 -30.55
CA PHE A 661 -16.16 -15.46 -30.27
C PHE A 661 -16.62 -16.11 -31.57
N HIS A 662 -16.20 -17.36 -31.81
CA HIS A 662 -16.73 -18.14 -32.92
C HIS A 662 -18.20 -18.48 -32.60
N ARG A 663 -19.13 -17.90 -33.36
CA ARG A 663 -20.56 -18.21 -33.27
C ARG A 663 -20.83 -19.41 -34.18
N PRO A 664 -21.02 -20.64 -33.68
CA PRO A 664 -21.44 -21.73 -34.56
C PRO A 664 -22.80 -21.36 -35.17
N HIS A 665 -22.93 -21.49 -36.49
CA HIS A 665 -24.12 -21.12 -37.25
C HIS A 665 -25.38 -21.95 -36.91
N THR A 666 -25.26 -22.95 -36.03
CA THR A 666 -26.33 -23.91 -35.72
C THR A 666 -26.33 -24.27 -34.23
N MET A 667 -26.77 -23.35 -33.36
CA MET A 667 -27.28 -23.71 -32.03
C MET A 667 -28.49 -22.84 -31.73
N SER A 668 -29.66 -23.49 -31.59
CA SER A 668 -30.90 -22.86 -31.16
C SER A 668 -30.75 -22.27 -29.76
N PHE A 669 -31.51 -21.20 -29.51
CA PHE A 669 -31.47 -20.30 -28.34
C PHE A 669 -31.46 -20.97 -26.94
N LEU A 670 -31.68 -22.27 -26.83
CA LEU A 670 -31.77 -23.01 -25.56
C LEU A 670 -30.43 -23.44 -24.94
N ALA A 671 -29.33 -23.53 -25.70
CA ALA A 671 -28.04 -23.99 -25.16
C ALA A 671 -27.33 -22.95 -24.27
N TYR A 672 -27.68 -21.66 -24.41
CA TYR A 672 -27.08 -20.57 -23.63
C TYR A 672 -27.44 -20.65 -22.13
N TYR A 673 -28.62 -21.18 -21.81
CA TYR A 673 -29.08 -21.32 -20.42
C TYR A 673 -28.35 -22.45 -19.67
N PHE A 674 -27.88 -23.50 -20.37
CA PHE A 674 -27.28 -24.67 -19.72
C PHE A 674 -25.82 -24.43 -19.30
N ILE A 675 -25.07 -23.61 -20.06
CA ILE A 675 -23.68 -23.24 -19.71
C ILE A 675 -23.64 -22.23 -18.55
N LEU A 676 -24.67 -21.36 -18.43
CA LEU A 676 -24.77 -20.39 -17.33
C LEU A 676 -25.06 -21.03 -15.96
N GLN A 677 -25.64 -22.24 -15.90
CA GLN A 677 -26.05 -22.86 -14.63
C GLN A 677 -24.96 -23.69 -13.92
N LEU A 678 -23.84 -24.01 -14.57
CA LEU A 678 -22.71 -24.73 -13.94
C LEU A 678 -21.76 -23.82 -13.12
N ILE A 679 -22.04 -22.52 -13.09
CA ILE A 679 -21.13 -21.43 -12.71
C ILE A 679 -20.89 -21.18 -11.19
N PRO A 680 -21.70 -21.60 -10.19
CA PRO A 680 -21.42 -21.15 -8.80
C PRO A 680 -20.46 -22.00 -7.96
N LYS A 681 -20.21 -23.28 -8.27
CA LYS A 681 -19.72 -24.22 -7.23
C LYS A 681 -18.21 -24.32 -7.01
N VAL A 682 -17.35 -23.82 -7.92
CA VAL A 682 -15.90 -24.05 -7.81
C VAL A 682 -15.11 -22.88 -7.21
N LEU A 683 -15.64 -21.65 -7.20
CA LEU A 683 -14.85 -20.45 -6.88
C LEU A 683 -15.04 -19.87 -5.46
N SER A 684 -15.98 -20.37 -4.65
CA SER A 684 -16.21 -19.80 -3.31
C SER A 684 -15.09 -20.09 -2.29
N ARG A 685 -14.20 -21.06 -2.57
CA ARG A 685 -13.11 -21.45 -1.65
C ARG A 685 -11.74 -20.86 -1.97
N GLU A 686 -11.43 -20.51 -3.23
CA GLU A 686 -10.11 -19.96 -3.59
C GLU A 686 -10.07 -18.42 -3.67
N HIS A 687 -11.23 -17.77 -3.84
CA HIS A 687 -11.29 -16.30 -4.01
C HIS A 687 -10.86 -15.50 -2.75
N ASN A 688 -10.99 -16.07 -1.55
CA ASN A 688 -10.69 -15.40 -0.29
C ASN A 688 -9.18 -15.32 0.06
N LEU A 689 -8.32 -16.05 -0.64
CA LEU A 689 -6.88 -16.11 -0.33
C LEU A 689 -6.00 -15.16 -1.15
N TYR A 690 -6.48 -14.68 -2.30
CA TYR A 690 -5.63 -13.92 -3.24
C TYR A 690 -5.91 -12.41 -3.29
N THR A 691 -7.07 -11.95 -2.82
CA THR A 691 -7.48 -10.52 -2.86
C THR A 691 -7.07 -9.72 -1.63
N THR A 692 -6.67 -10.36 -0.53
CA THR A 692 -6.42 -9.69 0.76
C THR A 692 -4.98 -9.29 1.03
N HIS A 693 -3.99 -9.76 0.24
CA HIS A 693 -2.56 -9.56 0.55
C HIS A 693 -1.72 -8.84 -0.52
N LEU A 694 -2.28 -8.46 -1.67
CA LEU A 694 -1.59 -7.65 -2.70
C LEU A 694 -1.97 -6.16 -2.71
N ARG A 695 -2.57 -5.65 -1.62
CA ARG A 695 -2.50 -4.21 -1.35
C ARG A 695 -1.08 -3.92 -0.88
N HIS A 696 -0.20 -3.51 -1.80
CA HIS A 696 0.95 -2.72 -1.43
C HIS A 696 0.47 -1.64 -0.44
N PRO A 697 1.09 -1.51 0.74
CA PRO A 697 0.78 -0.39 1.61
C PRO A 697 1.18 0.86 0.85
N VAL A 698 0.21 1.72 0.59
CA VAL A 698 0.46 3.16 0.43
C VAL A 698 1.32 3.60 1.61
#